data_AF-A0A8X6H5B7-F1
#
_entry.id   AF-A0A8X6H5B7-F1
#
_cell.length_a   1.000
_cell.length_b   1.000
_cell.length_c   1.000
_cell.angle_alpha   90.00
_cell.angle_beta   90.00
_cell.angle_gamma   90.00
#
_symmetry.space_group_name_H-M   'P 1'
#
loop_
_entity.id
_entity.type
_entity.pdbx_description
1 polymer ?
#
loop_
_entity_poly.entity_id
_entity_poly.type
_entity_poly.pdbx_seq_one_letter_code
_entity_poly.pdbx_strand_id
1 'polypeptide(L)'
;MSLLEEIRHEIISHDAIKESLADALGNKKSANTQQLKLIERIHKSNSAVPIDLVKSLSKAKVECQNLWKLSHSETSNLEKLKERFTDLITLIREVASIKSQQLKCSKYDSLLADYDSDITEKNIREVFPKVGKFFSENVDEIIEKQKKDKVTNIQKVATQKQIELGSLCLQQMGIALNEIRTSYYYSIDYDESDFCYGLFSLLRHSGYAIYQKCLAQNSISSPITRHVMYETQGLFMERMIGTSREFIEFIQPHIKEKFAIKGKTNSSVENLHLVFNEINLSSSLKNADEFSLLAHIMLRTRLEQDIINGTLEVKNLHDAWLEGMKHYEIPVKAKNELDTYFQDEYWASGVMGYFPIKIIALIAAVQIFSCVKKNHYESLSAIIKGDFSLLISWLSQNIYSAKCGLELLKKVTGLFASDIAIDLGTANTLVYQKNQGIVLDEPSVVARVKEKGSYVPYAFGKKAKMMLGKTPGEIEAIRPLKDGVIADFKSAEEMLKYFIRSANTKFTVNKPNIIICVPSGSTPVERRAIQDAAESAGANEVFLIEEPMAAAIGAGLPVTEPEGSMIVDIGGGTTEVAIISLGGIVYSRSARVGGDIMDEAIKSYIRENHKLLIGETTAEKIKKSIGSASLPGENNKEGMIIKGRDLVSGMPKEMLLSEYQVAESLIEPVHQIISAIRTALESTPPELSSDIVDKGIILSGGGGLLRNLGKVISETTKLPVRVADDPLCCVALGSGKVLENMDYFGHVLFKQD
;
A
#
# COMPACT_ATOMS: atom_id res chain seq x y z
N MET A 1 43.52 14.42 -6.23
CA MET A 1 42.42 13.76 -5.49
C MET A 1 42.63 13.83 -3.99
N SER A 2 43.68 13.22 -3.41
CA SER A 2 43.83 13.22 -1.94
C SER A 2 43.90 14.61 -1.30
N LEU A 3 44.61 15.56 -1.93
CA LEU A 3 44.64 16.95 -1.46
C LEU A 3 43.25 17.63 -1.50
N LEU A 4 42.42 17.30 -2.50
CA LEU A 4 41.08 17.86 -2.63
C LEU A 4 40.14 17.31 -1.54
N GLU A 5 40.28 16.04 -1.19
CA GLU A 5 39.55 15.41 -0.08
C GLU A 5 39.93 16.01 1.28
N GLU A 6 41.22 16.30 1.48
CA GLU A 6 41.72 17.01 2.66
C GLU A 6 41.10 18.41 2.77
N ILE A 7 41.22 19.22 1.71
CA ILE A 7 40.62 20.57 1.66
C ILE A 7 39.10 20.50 1.89
N ARG A 8 38.41 19.54 1.26
CA ARG A 8 36.97 19.37 1.45
C ARG A 8 36.63 19.05 2.91
N HIS A 9 37.40 18.16 3.54
CA HIS A 9 37.18 17.81 4.93
C HIS A 9 37.39 19.01 5.86
N GLU A 10 38.50 19.75 5.70
CA GLU A 10 38.77 20.96 6.48
C GLU A 10 37.66 22.00 6.35
N ILE A 11 37.13 22.20 5.14
CA ILE A 11 36.00 23.11 4.91
C ILE A 11 34.76 22.64 5.66
N ILE A 12 34.38 21.36 5.52
CA ILE A 12 33.16 20.81 6.11
C ILE A 12 33.25 20.75 7.64
N SER A 13 34.44 20.53 8.21
CA SER A 13 34.64 20.39 9.65
C SER A 13 34.94 21.70 10.38
N HIS A 14 35.13 22.81 9.64
CA HIS A 14 35.50 24.12 10.19
C HIS A 14 34.46 24.67 11.20
N ASP A 15 34.93 25.25 12.30
CA ASP A 15 34.08 25.77 13.39
C ASP A 15 33.12 26.90 12.92
N ALA A 16 33.53 27.70 11.94
CA ALA A 16 32.68 28.74 11.34
C ALA A 16 31.34 28.19 10.78
N ILE A 17 31.29 26.91 10.34
CA ILE A 17 30.04 26.27 9.90
C ILE A 17 29.10 26.06 11.10
N LYS A 18 29.64 25.61 12.24
CA LYS A 18 28.87 25.41 13.48
C LYS A 18 28.23 26.70 13.97
N GLU A 19 29.01 27.79 13.99
CA GLU A 19 28.54 29.11 14.40
C GLU A 19 27.44 29.61 13.46
N SER A 20 27.68 29.54 12.15
CA SER A 20 26.71 29.94 11.12
C SER A 20 25.40 29.12 11.18
N LEU A 21 25.50 27.82 11.49
CA LEU A 21 24.33 26.95 11.64
C LEU A 21 23.50 27.28 12.88
N ALA A 22 24.15 27.56 14.02
CA ALA A 22 23.47 27.93 15.25
C ALA A 22 22.64 29.21 15.06
N ASP A 23 23.22 30.21 14.38
CA ASP A 23 22.54 31.47 14.04
C ASP A 23 21.37 31.24 13.06
N ALA A 24 21.58 30.42 12.02
CA ALA A 24 20.56 30.12 11.01
C ALA A 24 19.37 29.33 11.58
N LEU A 25 19.63 28.37 12.48
CA LEU A 25 18.60 27.57 13.16
C LEU A 25 17.84 28.37 14.23
N GLY A 26 18.48 29.36 14.86
CA GLY A 26 17.84 30.26 15.82
C GLY A 26 16.83 31.23 15.17
N ASN A 27 16.94 31.48 13.86
CA ASN A 27 16.07 32.38 13.13
C ASN A 27 14.78 31.66 12.63
N LYS A 28 13.65 31.88 13.31
CA LYS A 28 12.32 31.30 12.98
C LYS A 28 11.78 31.64 11.58
N LYS A 29 12.40 32.58 10.84
CA LYS A 29 12.01 32.92 9.46
C LYS A 29 12.77 32.12 8.39
N SER A 30 13.66 31.19 8.75
CA SER A 30 14.41 30.41 7.75
C SER A 30 13.50 29.41 7.02
N ALA A 31 13.29 29.63 5.72
CA ALA A 31 12.37 28.84 4.89
C ALA A 31 12.85 27.38 4.62
N ASN A 32 14.03 26.97 5.10
CA ASN A 32 14.66 25.70 4.74
C ASN A 32 15.28 24.91 5.91
N THR A 33 14.52 24.77 7.01
CA THR A 33 14.95 24.05 8.23
C THR A 33 15.44 22.62 7.98
N GLN A 34 14.91 21.90 6.98
CA GLN A 34 15.37 20.55 6.63
C GLN A 34 16.80 20.55 6.06
N GLN A 35 17.13 21.50 5.18
CA GLN A 35 18.48 21.63 4.62
C GLN A 35 19.50 21.98 5.71
N LEU A 36 19.14 22.87 6.65
CA LEU A 36 20.00 23.23 7.77
C LEU A 36 20.30 22.03 8.68
N LYS A 37 19.30 21.20 8.99
CA LYS A 37 19.48 19.95 9.75
C LYS A 37 20.42 18.96 9.06
N LEU A 38 20.37 18.89 7.73
CA LEU A 38 21.26 18.03 6.96
C LEU A 38 22.71 18.54 7.00
N ILE A 39 22.92 19.84 6.80
CA ILE A 39 24.25 20.47 6.90
C ILE A 39 24.81 20.27 8.30
N GLU A 40 24.00 20.47 9.35
CA GLU A 40 24.37 20.20 10.74
C GLU A 40 24.81 18.75 10.95
N ARG A 41 24.05 17.79 10.42
CA ARG A 41 24.39 16.36 10.51
C ARG A 41 25.72 16.05 9.83
N ILE A 42 25.96 16.58 8.63
CA ILE A 42 27.18 16.36 7.85
C ILE A 42 28.38 16.99 8.55
N HIS A 43 28.26 18.23 9.00
CA HIS A 43 29.30 18.90 9.77
C HIS A 43 29.63 18.07 11.02
N LYS A 44 28.61 17.73 11.82
CA LYS A 44 28.77 17.00 13.07
C LYS A 44 29.48 15.66 12.90
N SER A 45 29.15 14.89 11.86
CA SER A 45 29.75 13.58 11.62
C SER A 45 31.18 13.68 11.08
N ASN A 46 31.46 14.65 10.21
CA ASN A 46 32.79 14.83 9.64
C ASN A 46 33.77 15.45 10.64
N SER A 47 33.36 16.42 11.47
CA SER A 47 34.23 17.01 12.49
C SER A 47 34.71 16.02 13.56
N ALA A 48 34.06 14.86 13.70
CA ALA A 48 34.50 13.81 14.61
C ALA A 48 35.64 12.94 14.05
N VAL A 49 35.85 12.93 12.73
CA VAL A 49 36.83 12.06 12.07
C VAL A 49 38.18 12.78 12.00
N PRO A 50 39.28 12.19 12.54
CA PRO A 50 40.60 12.80 12.45
C PRO A 50 41.08 12.95 11.00
N ILE A 51 41.70 14.09 10.67
CA ILE A 51 42.18 14.37 9.31
C ILE A 51 43.18 13.32 8.81
N ASP A 52 44.06 12.80 9.67
CA ASP A 52 45.02 11.75 9.29
C ASP A 52 44.33 10.44 8.86
N LEU A 53 43.19 10.13 9.46
CA LEU A 53 42.37 8.98 9.07
C LEU A 53 41.68 9.23 7.72
N VAL A 54 41.22 10.46 7.46
CA VAL A 54 40.67 10.86 6.15
C VAL A 54 41.72 10.74 5.04
N LYS A 55 42.95 11.20 5.29
CA LYS A 55 44.08 11.08 4.36
C LYS A 55 44.41 9.61 4.08
N SER A 56 44.50 8.80 5.12
CA SER A 56 44.79 7.37 5.03
C SER A 56 43.72 6.64 4.23
N LEU A 57 42.44 6.90 4.51
CA LEU A 57 41.32 6.33 3.77
C LEU A 57 41.32 6.76 2.30
N SER A 58 41.54 8.05 2.02
CA SER A 58 41.63 8.58 0.65
C SER A 58 42.74 7.90 -0.16
N LYS A 59 43.92 7.75 0.44
CA LYS A 59 45.05 7.04 -0.19
C LYS A 59 44.71 5.57 -0.45
N ALA A 60 44.16 4.86 0.53
CA ALA A 60 43.78 3.46 0.39
C ALA A 60 42.73 3.24 -0.72
N LYS A 61 41.74 4.14 -0.85
CA LYS A 61 40.75 4.10 -1.94
C LYS A 61 41.42 4.19 -3.32
N VAL A 62 42.33 5.14 -3.51
CA VAL A 62 43.04 5.32 -4.79
C VAL A 62 43.94 4.12 -5.12
N GLU A 63 44.68 3.61 -4.13
CA GLU A 63 45.55 2.45 -4.33
C GLU A 63 44.76 1.20 -4.68
N CYS A 64 43.68 0.92 -3.94
CA CYS A 64 42.82 -0.23 -4.18
C CYS A 64 42.13 -0.14 -5.54
N GLN A 65 41.58 1.03 -5.92
CA GLN A 65 40.97 1.24 -7.22
C GLN A 65 41.97 1.05 -8.38
N ASN A 66 43.20 1.56 -8.24
CA ASN A 66 44.23 1.38 -9.26
C ASN A 66 44.63 -0.09 -9.42
N LEU A 67 44.80 -0.81 -8.31
CA LEU A 67 45.09 -2.25 -8.34
C LEU A 67 43.92 -3.05 -8.91
N TRP A 68 42.68 -2.66 -8.64
CA TRP A 68 41.49 -3.25 -9.26
C TRP A 68 41.53 -3.14 -10.78
N LYS A 69 41.85 -1.96 -11.33
CA LYS A 69 42.02 -1.74 -12.79
C LYS A 69 43.13 -2.62 -13.38
N LEU A 70 44.29 -2.64 -12.71
CA LEU A 70 45.43 -3.46 -13.15
C LEU A 70 45.11 -4.95 -13.11
N SER A 71 44.33 -5.41 -12.13
CA SER A 71 44.00 -6.82 -11.95
C SER A 71 43.07 -7.36 -13.04
N HIS A 72 42.23 -6.50 -13.63
CA HIS A 72 41.39 -6.84 -14.79
C HIS A 72 42.20 -7.00 -16.09
N SER A 73 43.39 -6.40 -16.16
CA SER A 73 44.32 -6.57 -17.28
C SER A 73 45.33 -7.70 -17.02
N GLU A 74 45.77 -7.86 -15.77
CA GLU A 74 46.80 -8.80 -15.37
C GLU A 74 46.49 -9.40 -13.98
N THR A 75 46.06 -10.67 -13.97
CA THR A 75 45.58 -11.36 -12.75
C THR A 75 46.65 -11.58 -11.68
N SER A 76 47.95 -11.40 -12.01
CA SER A 76 49.06 -11.47 -11.05
C SER A 76 48.95 -10.45 -9.90
N ASN A 77 48.18 -9.38 -10.11
CA ASN A 77 47.96 -8.31 -9.12
C ASN A 77 46.85 -8.61 -8.10
N LEU A 78 46.10 -9.71 -8.27
CA LEU A 78 44.90 -10.00 -7.50
C LEU A 78 45.17 -10.18 -5.99
N GLU A 79 46.26 -10.84 -5.62
CA GLU A 79 46.60 -11.01 -4.19
C GLU A 79 46.94 -9.66 -3.52
N LYS A 80 47.67 -8.79 -4.21
CA LYS A 80 47.95 -7.42 -3.73
C LYS A 80 46.67 -6.60 -3.61
N LEU A 81 45.72 -6.78 -4.53
CA LEU A 81 44.41 -6.14 -4.47
C LEU A 81 43.65 -6.60 -3.22
N LYS A 82 43.63 -7.89 -2.91
CA LYS A 82 42.96 -8.45 -1.71
C LYS A 82 43.56 -7.92 -0.41
N GLU A 83 44.89 -7.83 -0.33
CA GLU A 83 45.59 -7.21 0.80
C GLU A 83 45.18 -5.75 0.98
N ARG A 84 45.28 -4.94 -0.08
CA ARG A 84 44.91 -3.52 -0.03
C ARG A 84 43.43 -3.28 0.21
N PHE A 85 42.57 -4.17 -0.28
CA PHE A 85 41.15 -4.12 0.00
C PHE A 85 40.88 -4.40 1.49
N THR A 86 41.61 -5.32 2.11
CA THR A 86 41.52 -5.58 3.57
C THR A 86 41.91 -4.34 4.39
N ASP A 87 42.99 -3.64 3.99
CA ASP A 87 43.40 -2.37 4.60
C ASP A 87 42.30 -1.30 4.46
N LEU A 88 41.73 -1.18 3.25
CA LEU A 88 40.65 -0.25 2.95
C LEU A 88 39.40 -0.51 3.82
N ILE A 89 38.96 -1.77 3.93
CA ILE A 89 37.82 -2.15 4.78
C ILE A 89 38.07 -1.80 6.25
N THR A 90 39.30 -2.00 6.74
CA THR A 90 39.67 -1.67 8.11
C THR A 90 39.50 -0.18 8.38
N LEU A 91 40.01 0.68 7.49
CA LEU A 91 39.86 2.13 7.58
C LEU A 91 38.40 2.59 7.46
N ILE A 92 37.61 1.98 6.57
CA ILE A 92 36.17 2.29 6.44
C ILE A 92 35.43 1.96 7.74
N ARG A 93 35.72 0.82 8.37
CA ARG A 93 35.09 0.42 9.64
C ARG A 93 35.45 1.36 10.78
N GLU A 94 36.67 1.86 10.82
CA GLU A 94 37.12 2.84 11.81
C GLU A 94 36.37 4.17 11.65
N VAL A 95 36.32 4.72 10.43
CA VAL A 95 35.55 5.93 10.13
C VAL A 95 34.06 5.76 10.45
N ALA A 96 33.46 4.64 10.06
CA ALA A 96 32.06 4.32 10.36
C ALA A 96 31.81 4.24 11.87
N SER A 97 32.74 3.66 12.64
CA SER A 97 32.66 3.59 14.10
C SER A 97 32.62 4.99 14.72
N ILE A 98 33.54 5.87 14.31
CA ILE A 98 33.60 7.26 14.79
C ILE A 98 32.29 8.01 14.45
N LYS A 99 31.87 7.97 13.18
CA LYS A 99 30.64 8.63 12.73
C LYS A 99 29.40 8.11 13.46
N SER A 100 29.30 6.79 13.65
CA SER A 100 28.17 6.14 14.31
C SER A 100 28.01 6.54 15.79
N GLN A 101 29.12 6.65 16.53
CA GLN A 101 29.10 7.12 17.93
C GLN A 101 28.63 8.57 18.01
N GLN A 102 29.11 9.41 17.10
CA GLN A 102 28.76 10.83 17.04
C GLN A 102 27.31 11.07 16.63
N LEU A 103 26.78 10.24 15.74
CA LEU A 103 25.39 10.31 15.24
C LEU A 103 24.41 9.48 16.07
N LYS A 104 24.89 8.65 17.00
CA LYS A 104 24.09 7.69 17.80
C LYS A 104 23.25 6.75 16.91
N CYS A 105 23.86 6.21 15.87
CA CYS A 105 23.25 5.25 14.96
C CYS A 105 24.12 4.00 14.82
N SER A 106 23.73 3.04 13.97
CA SER A 106 24.61 1.91 13.66
C SER A 106 25.79 2.36 12.78
N LYS A 107 26.82 1.50 12.67
CA LYS A 107 27.95 1.74 11.76
C LYS A 107 27.48 1.82 10.31
N TYR A 108 26.59 0.93 9.89
CA TYR A 108 26.09 0.92 8.52
C TYR A 108 25.17 2.12 8.23
N ASP A 109 24.29 2.53 9.17
CA ASP A 109 23.50 3.77 9.05
C ASP A 109 24.38 5.01 8.85
N SER A 110 25.56 5.03 9.47
CA SER A 110 26.50 6.14 9.29
C SER A 110 27.07 6.23 7.87
N LEU A 111 27.17 5.09 7.17
CA LEU A 111 27.58 5.02 5.76
C LEU A 111 26.43 5.31 4.81
N LEU A 112 25.21 4.83 5.11
CA LEU A 112 24.00 5.19 4.35
C LEU A 112 23.81 6.71 4.31
N ALA A 113 24.03 7.37 5.45
CA ALA A 113 23.90 8.81 5.60
C ALA A 113 24.91 9.63 4.77
N ASP A 114 26.00 9.03 4.27
CA ASP A 114 26.93 9.72 3.35
C ASP A 114 26.29 9.93 1.95
N TYR A 115 25.22 9.20 1.62
CA TYR A 115 24.49 9.35 0.36
C TYR A 115 23.09 9.92 0.56
N ASP A 116 22.37 9.44 1.57
CA ASP A 116 21.01 9.89 1.84
C ASP A 116 20.66 9.69 3.33
N SER A 117 20.52 10.79 4.07
CA SER A 117 20.27 10.75 5.51
C SER A 117 18.90 10.21 5.90
N ASP A 118 17.97 10.16 4.93
CA ASP A 118 16.61 9.68 5.17
C ASP A 118 16.52 8.14 5.13
N ILE A 119 17.60 7.48 4.68
CA ILE A 119 17.67 6.03 4.57
C ILE A 119 18.45 5.43 5.74
N THR A 120 17.84 4.43 6.37
CA THR A 120 18.39 3.68 7.49
C THR A 120 18.23 2.18 7.28
N GLU A 121 18.94 1.39 8.07
CA GLU A 121 18.77 -0.05 8.17
C GLU A 121 17.34 -0.45 8.53
N LYS A 122 16.58 0.42 9.21
CA LYS A 122 15.15 0.17 9.45
C LYS A 122 14.39 0.10 8.13
N ASN A 123 14.63 1.04 7.21
CA ASN A 123 14.02 1.03 5.88
C ASN A 123 14.39 -0.24 5.12
N ILE A 124 15.66 -0.68 5.21
CA ILE A 124 16.14 -1.92 4.57
C ILE A 124 15.43 -3.14 5.14
N ARG A 125 15.39 -3.30 6.47
CA ARG A 125 14.69 -4.42 7.15
C ARG A 125 13.20 -4.46 6.85
N GLU A 126 12.59 -3.30 6.59
CA GLU A 126 11.19 -3.23 6.20
C GLU A 126 10.98 -3.63 4.73
N VAL A 127 11.83 -3.20 3.79
CA VAL A 127 11.60 -3.40 2.35
C VAL A 127 12.15 -4.73 1.83
N PHE A 128 13.39 -5.05 2.18
CA PHE A 128 14.15 -6.13 1.52
C PHE A 128 13.53 -7.51 1.69
N PRO A 129 12.97 -7.89 2.87
CA PRO A 129 12.31 -9.19 3.00
C PRO A 129 11.12 -9.38 2.04
N LYS A 130 10.39 -8.30 1.69
CA LYS A 130 9.29 -8.40 0.72
C LYS A 130 9.78 -8.49 -0.71
N VAL A 131 10.83 -7.73 -1.05
CA VAL A 131 11.48 -7.83 -2.35
C VAL A 131 12.08 -9.24 -2.54
N GLY A 132 12.73 -9.78 -1.50
CA GLY A 132 13.25 -11.14 -1.50
C GLY A 132 12.15 -12.19 -1.65
N LYS A 133 11.05 -12.04 -0.90
CA LYS A 133 9.87 -12.92 -1.04
C LYS A 133 9.29 -12.86 -2.46
N PHE A 134 9.05 -11.65 -3.00
CA PHE A 134 8.60 -11.45 -4.37
C PHE A 134 9.55 -12.11 -5.37
N PHE A 135 10.86 -11.91 -5.24
CA PHE A 135 11.85 -12.54 -6.10
C PHE A 135 11.72 -14.07 -6.07
N SER A 136 11.72 -14.67 -4.88
CA SER A 136 11.64 -16.13 -4.72
C SER A 136 10.33 -16.73 -5.21
N GLU A 137 9.21 -16.02 -5.07
CA GLU A 137 7.90 -16.53 -5.50
C GLU A 137 7.69 -16.44 -7.02
N ASN A 138 8.45 -15.59 -7.72
CA ASN A 138 8.19 -15.27 -9.13
C ASN A 138 9.30 -15.73 -10.10
N VAL A 139 10.51 -16.03 -9.62
CA VAL A 139 11.66 -16.36 -10.50
C VAL A 139 11.37 -17.54 -11.45
N ASP A 140 10.81 -18.63 -10.93
CA ASP A 140 10.49 -19.82 -11.72
C ASP A 140 9.39 -19.54 -12.77
N GLU A 141 8.32 -18.85 -12.37
CA GLU A 141 7.20 -18.52 -13.25
C GLU A 141 7.66 -17.62 -14.41
N ILE A 142 8.49 -16.62 -14.11
CA ILE A 142 9.08 -15.72 -15.10
C ILE A 142 9.89 -16.52 -16.13
N ILE A 143 10.81 -17.38 -15.67
CA ILE A 143 11.66 -18.18 -16.55
C ILE A 143 10.81 -19.09 -17.45
N GLU A 144 9.80 -19.76 -16.89
CA GLU A 144 8.91 -20.65 -17.64
C GLU A 144 8.04 -19.90 -18.65
N LYS A 145 7.61 -18.68 -18.33
CA LYS A 145 6.85 -17.84 -19.25
C LYS A 145 7.69 -17.40 -20.44
N GLN A 146 8.92 -16.92 -20.20
CA GLN A 146 9.81 -16.48 -21.27
C GLN A 146 10.21 -17.61 -22.22
N LYS A 147 10.31 -18.86 -21.76
CA LYS A 147 10.54 -20.03 -22.64
C LYS A 147 9.45 -20.22 -23.71
N LYS A 148 8.23 -19.74 -23.44
CA LYS A 148 7.08 -19.83 -24.37
C LYS A 148 7.08 -18.68 -25.38
N ASP A 149 7.63 -17.53 -25.00
CA ASP A 149 7.69 -16.35 -25.85
C ASP A 149 8.80 -16.48 -26.89
N LYS A 150 8.46 -16.28 -28.17
CA LYS A 150 9.44 -16.29 -29.26
C LYS A 150 10.02 -14.89 -29.43
N VAL A 151 11.17 -14.64 -28.79
CA VAL A 151 11.93 -13.39 -28.96
C VAL A 151 12.89 -13.51 -30.13
N THR A 152 12.92 -12.50 -31.00
CA THR A 152 13.91 -12.39 -32.07
C THR A 152 14.88 -11.25 -31.76
N ASN A 153 16.08 -11.59 -31.28
CA ASN A 153 17.07 -10.60 -30.89
C ASN A 153 17.68 -9.87 -32.09
N ILE A 154 17.90 -8.57 -31.93
CA ILE A 154 18.56 -7.72 -32.91
C ILE A 154 20.05 -7.69 -32.56
N GLN A 155 20.85 -8.42 -33.33
CA GLN A 155 22.29 -8.54 -33.11
C GLN A 155 23.09 -7.82 -34.20
N LYS A 156 24.38 -7.54 -33.91
CA LYS A 156 25.37 -6.97 -34.84
C LYS A 156 24.98 -5.58 -35.33
N VAL A 157 24.58 -4.73 -34.40
CA VAL A 157 24.25 -3.33 -34.69
C VAL A 157 25.51 -2.50 -34.52
N ALA A 158 26.03 -1.96 -35.62
CA ALA A 158 27.23 -1.12 -35.59
C ALA A 158 27.10 0.04 -34.59
N THR A 159 28.14 0.30 -33.79
CA THR A 159 28.14 1.33 -32.73
C THR A 159 27.69 2.70 -33.24
N GLN A 160 28.11 3.10 -34.45
CA GLN A 160 27.69 4.37 -35.05
C GLN A 160 26.17 4.51 -35.19
N LYS A 161 25.48 3.42 -35.56
CA LYS A 161 24.02 3.41 -35.68
C LYS A 161 23.33 3.53 -34.32
N GLN A 162 23.92 2.94 -33.28
CA GLN A 162 23.43 3.07 -31.91
C GLN A 162 23.57 4.51 -31.41
N ILE A 163 24.71 5.15 -31.68
CA ILE A 163 24.95 6.57 -31.35
C ILE A 163 23.93 7.47 -32.04
N GLU A 164 23.63 7.23 -33.31
CA GLU A 164 22.62 8.00 -34.04
C GLU A 164 21.21 7.84 -33.49
N LEU A 165 20.83 6.61 -33.09
CA LEU A 165 19.56 6.35 -32.43
C LEU A 165 19.49 7.06 -31.08
N GLY A 166 20.55 6.98 -30.29
CA GLY A 166 20.66 7.67 -29.01
C GLY A 166 20.56 9.19 -29.15
N SER A 167 21.24 9.76 -30.14
CA SER A 167 21.21 11.20 -30.44
C SER A 167 19.80 11.69 -30.76
N LEU A 168 19.02 10.89 -31.49
CA LEU A 168 17.61 11.17 -31.75
C LEU A 168 16.79 11.21 -30.44
N CYS A 169 16.97 10.23 -29.56
CA CYS A 169 16.27 10.20 -28.27
C CYS A 169 16.60 11.45 -27.43
N LEU A 170 17.88 11.82 -27.33
CA LEU A 170 18.29 13.02 -26.59
C LEU A 170 17.68 14.30 -27.17
N GLN A 171 17.65 14.42 -28.50
CA GLN A 171 17.06 15.56 -29.17
C GLN A 171 15.56 15.72 -28.83
N GLN A 172 14.80 14.62 -28.85
CA GLN A 172 13.38 14.63 -28.49
C GLN A 172 13.13 14.93 -27.00
N MET A 173 14.09 14.59 -26.15
CA MET A 173 14.07 14.93 -24.71
C MET A 173 14.56 16.35 -24.41
N GLY A 174 15.04 17.10 -25.41
CA GLY A 174 15.58 18.45 -25.21
C GLY A 174 16.92 18.49 -24.46
N ILE A 175 17.75 17.45 -24.66
CA ILE A 175 19.06 17.28 -24.03
C ILE A 175 20.15 17.31 -25.12
N ALA A 176 21.17 18.12 -24.92
CA ALA A 176 22.36 18.11 -25.75
C ALA A 176 23.35 17.02 -25.29
N LEU A 177 24.12 16.45 -26.23
CA LEU A 177 25.06 15.37 -25.93
C LEU A 177 26.12 15.76 -24.86
N ASN A 178 26.53 17.02 -24.82
CA ASN A 178 27.46 17.53 -23.81
C ASN A 178 26.83 17.74 -22.42
N GLU A 179 25.50 17.72 -22.30
CA GLU A 179 24.77 17.71 -21.02
C GLU A 179 24.77 16.31 -20.39
N ILE A 180 25.04 15.26 -21.17
CA ILE A 180 25.21 13.90 -20.68
C ILE A 180 26.55 13.80 -19.95
N ARG A 181 26.49 13.96 -18.63
CA ARG A 181 27.63 13.76 -17.74
C ARG A 181 27.81 12.29 -17.47
N THR A 182 28.71 11.68 -18.19
CA THR A 182 29.34 10.46 -17.75
C THR A 182 30.60 10.83 -16.97
N SER A 183 31.04 10.02 -16.00
CA SER A 183 32.28 10.34 -15.29
C SER A 183 33.47 10.30 -16.27
N TYR A 184 34.58 10.97 -15.96
CA TYR A 184 35.79 11.07 -16.81
C TYR A 184 36.31 9.72 -17.37
N TYR A 185 35.83 8.59 -16.86
CA TYR A 185 36.25 7.22 -17.16
C TYR A 185 35.19 6.36 -17.86
N TYR A 186 33.96 6.84 -18.01
CA TYR A 186 32.88 6.06 -18.61
C TYR A 186 32.33 6.89 -19.76
N SER A 187 32.51 6.49 -21.01
CA SER A 187 31.60 6.92 -22.07
C SER A 187 30.34 6.06 -22.00
N ILE A 188 29.26 6.43 -22.71
CA ILE A 188 28.21 5.46 -22.98
C ILE A 188 28.87 4.30 -23.75
N ASP A 189 28.89 3.13 -23.12
CA ASP A 189 29.51 1.93 -23.67
C ASP A 189 28.46 1.23 -24.54
N TYR A 190 28.76 1.11 -25.82
CA TYR A 190 27.87 0.51 -26.82
C TYR A 190 28.37 -0.88 -27.14
N ASP A 191 27.47 -1.87 -27.13
CA ASP A 191 27.79 -3.25 -27.44
C ASP A 191 27.15 -3.61 -28.79
N GLU A 192 27.96 -3.99 -29.78
CA GLU A 192 27.44 -4.38 -31.10
C GLU A 192 26.62 -5.68 -31.05
N SER A 193 26.79 -6.49 -30.01
CA SER A 193 26.02 -7.72 -29.78
C SER A 193 24.70 -7.48 -29.05
N ASP A 194 24.59 -6.38 -28.29
CA ASP A 194 23.40 -5.97 -27.55
C ASP A 194 23.24 -4.44 -27.54
N PHE A 195 22.43 -3.91 -28.45
CA PHE A 195 22.21 -2.48 -28.55
C PHE A 195 21.39 -1.89 -27.38
N CYS A 196 20.65 -2.72 -26.64
CA CYS A 196 19.84 -2.27 -25.50
C CYS A 196 20.74 -1.72 -24.40
N TYR A 197 21.93 -2.30 -24.23
CA TYR A 197 22.91 -1.87 -23.24
C TYR A 197 23.27 -0.37 -23.37
N GLY A 198 23.71 0.05 -24.56
CA GLY A 198 24.06 1.44 -24.82
C GLY A 198 22.86 2.38 -24.74
N LEU A 199 21.70 1.95 -25.24
CA LEU A 199 20.45 2.73 -25.20
C LEU A 199 19.96 2.97 -23.77
N PHE A 200 19.86 1.93 -22.93
CA PHE A 200 19.40 2.08 -21.55
C PHE A 200 20.39 2.86 -20.70
N SER A 201 21.70 2.67 -20.91
CA SER A 201 22.73 3.50 -20.28
C SER A 201 22.54 4.98 -20.64
N LEU A 202 22.27 5.29 -21.91
CA LEU A 202 21.99 6.65 -22.35
C LEU A 202 20.73 7.24 -21.71
N LEU A 203 19.63 6.48 -21.69
CA LEU A 203 18.37 6.88 -21.07
C LEU A 203 18.53 7.16 -19.59
N ARG A 204 19.28 6.33 -18.87
CA ARG A 204 19.62 6.55 -17.47
C ARG A 204 20.33 7.89 -17.25
N HIS A 205 21.37 8.17 -18.04
CA HIS A 205 22.10 9.44 -17.93
C HIS A 205 21.25 10.64 -18.38
N SER A 206 20.31 10.44 -19.30
CA SER A 206 19.34 11.46 -19.69
C SER A 206 18.46 11.90 -18.52
N GLY A 207 18.02 10.95 -17.67
CA GLY A 207 17.25 11.25 -16.47
C GLY A 207 18.03 12.10 -15.46
N TYR A 208 19.32 11.80 -15.28
CA TYR A 208 20.20 12.63 -14.46
C TYR A 208 20.39 14.05 -15.02
N ALA A 209 20.55 14.18 -16.34
CA ALA A 209 20.70 15.47 -16.99
C ALA A 209 19.43 16.32 -16.88
N ILE A 210 18.25 15.73 -17.14
CA ILE A 210 16.94 16.38 -16.95
C ILE A 210 16.80 16.90 -15.52
N TYR A 211 17.09 16.06 -14.54
CA TYR A 211 16.99 16.43 -13.13
C TYR A 211 17.88 17.64 -12.78
N GLN A 212 19.16 17.59 -13.16
CA GLN A 212 20.10 18.68 -12.89
C GLN A 212 19.69 19.98 -13.59
N LYS A 213 19.22 19.90 -14.84
CA LYS A 213 18.77 21.03 -15.64
C LYS A 213 17.57 21.73 -14.99
N CYS A 214 16.57 20.95 -14.56
CA CYS A 214 15.39 21.49 -13.88
C CYS A 214 15.72 22.09 -12.51
N LEU A 215 16.61 21.46 -11.72
CA LEU A 215 17.07 22.04 -10.45
C LEU A 215 17.76 23.40 -10.65
N ALA A 216 18.62 23.52 -11.67
CA ALA A 216 19.30 24.78 -11.99
C ALA A 216 18.30 25.87 -12.43
N GLN A 217 17.32 25.52 -13.27
CA GLN A 217 16.26 26.44 -13.69
C GLN A 217 15.41 26.94 -12.51
N ASN A 218 15.16 26.07 -11.53
CA ASN A 218 14.40 26.40 -10.33
C ASN A 218 15.23 27.13 -9.25
N SER A 219 16.46 27.54 -9.54
CA SER A 219 17.39 28.20 -8.59
C SER A 219 17.60 27.41 -7.29
N ILE A 220 17.50 26.08 -7.36
CA ILE A 220 17.70 25.21 -6.21
C ILE A 220 19.21 24.94 -6.12
N SER A 221 19.87 25.50 -5.10
CA SER A 221 21.26 25.15 -4.79
C SER A 221 21.35 23.63 -4.63
N SER A 222 22.29 22.98 -5.33
CA SER A 222 22.43 21.52 -5.37
C SER A 222 22.10 20.90 -4.01
N PRO A 223 21.02 20.10 -3.90
CA PRO A 223 20.63 19.53 -2.62
C PRO A 223 21.80 18.68 -2.15
N ILE A 224 22.41 19.11 -1.06
CA ILE A 224 23.42 18.32 -0.36
C ILE A 224 22.80 16.93 -0.16
N THR A 225 23.44 15.91 -0.73
CA THR A 225 23.17 14.46 -0.56
C THR A 225 21.69 14.04 -0.56
N ARG A 226 21.07 13.95 -1.75
CA ARG A 226 19.82 13.19 -1.97
C ARG A 226 19.99 12.17 -3.10
N HIS A 227 20.86 11.20 -2.87
CA HIS A 227 21.19 10.18 -3.87
C HIS A 227 20.00 9.31 -4.25
N VAL A 228 19.01 9.10 -3.37
CA VAL A 228 17.78 8.35 -3.73
C VAL A 228 17.05 9.03 -4.87
N MET A 229 16.82 10.34 -4.77
CA MET A 229 16.06 11.08 -5.78
C MET A 229 16.83 11.20 -7.09
N TYR A 230 18.13 11.41 -7.01
CA TYR A 230 19.01 11.41 -8.18
C TYR A 230 18.92 10.07 -8.92
N GLU A 231 19.11 8.97 -8.19
CA GLU A 231 19.04 7.61 -8.72
C GLU A 231 17.66 7.27 -9.28
N THR A 232 16.59 7.77 -8.64
CA THR A 232 15.21 7.60 -9.08
C THR A 232 15.02 8.14 -10.49
N GLN A 233 15.61 9.28 -10.85
CA GLN A 233 15.43 9.86 -12.18
C GLN A 233 16.12 9.05 -13.28
N GLY A 234 17.31 8.52 -12.97
CA GLY A 234 18.00 7.62 -13.89
C GLY A 234 17.21 6.34 -14.13
N LEU A 235 16.78 5.67 -13.06
CA LEU A 235 15.98 4.45 -13.12
C LEU A 235 14.61 4.68 -13.76
N PHE A 236 14.00 5.85 -13.53
CA PHE A 236 12.71 6.21 -14.15
C PHE A 236 12.84 6.28 -15.68
N MET A 237 13.84 7.00 -16.20
CA MET A 237 14.04 7.08 -17.65
C MET A 237 14.50 5.76 -18.26
N GLU A 238 15.38 5.03 -17.57
CA GLU A 238 15.93 3.74 -18.01
C GLU A 238 14.86 2.63 -18.03
N ARG A 239 14.17 2.42 -16.91
CA ARG A 239 13.37 1.22 -16.63
C ARG A 239 11.87 1.44 -16.62
N MET A 240 11.39 2.68 -16.45
CA MET A 240 9.95 2.95 -16.52
C MET A 240 9.59 3.47 -17.91
N ILE A 241 10.27 4.51 -18.39
CA ILE A 241 10.03 5.07 -19.72
C ILE A 241 10.67 4.21 -20.80
N GLY A 242 11.95 3.85 -20.68
CA GLY A 242 12.69 3.12 -21.71
C GLY A 242 12.11 1.75 -22.09
N THR A 243 11.36 1.11 -21.20
CA THR A 243 10.71 -0.19 -21.42
C THR A 243 9.20 -0.06 -21.63
N SER A 244 8.63 1.15 -21.54
CA SER A 244 7.21 1.40 -21.73
C SER A 244 6.80 1.15 -23.18
N ARG A 245 5.54 0.75 -23.37
CA ARG A 245 4.98 0.53 -24.70
C ARG A 245 4.99 1.81 -25.52
N GLU A 246 4.72 2.94 -24.89
CA GLU A 246 4.69 4.27 -25.52
C GLU A 246 6.06 4.66 -26.09
N PHE A 247 7.13 4.42 -25.33
CA PHE A 247 8.49 4.65 -25.81
C PHE A 247 8.90 3.67 -26.91
N ILE A 248 8.50 2.40 -26.79
CA ILE A 248 8.78 1.39 -27.81
C ILE A 248 8.07 1.75 -29.12
N GLU A 249 6.81 2.18 -29.08
CA GLU A 249 6.07 2.63 -30.27
C GLU A 249 6.74 3.85 -30.93
N PHE A 250 7.28 4.77 -30.14
CA PHE A 250 8.08 5.89 -30.63
C PHE A 250 9.38 5.45 -31.32
N ILE A 251 10.17 4.58 -30.68
CA ILE A 251 11.52 4.26 -31.15
C ILE A 251 11.53 3.19 -32.25
N GLN A 252 10.49 2.35 -32.32
CA GLN A 252 10.33 1.26 -33.29
C GLN A 252 10.61 1.67 -34.75
N PRO A 253 9.98 2.73 -35.33
CA PRO A 253 10.22 3.10 -36.72
C PRO A 253 11.69 3.47 -36.97
N HIS A 254 12.32 4.12 -36.00
CA HIS A 254 13.72 4.55 -36.09
C HIS A 254 14.70 3.37 -35.97
N ILE A 255 14.42 2.40 -35.11
CA ILE A 255 15.19 1.15 -35.03
C ILE A 255 15.12 0.41 -36.37
N LYS A 256 13.91 0.25 -36.91
CA LYS A 256 13.70 -0.46 -38.18
C LYS A 256 14.48 0.19 -39.34
N GLU A 257 14.43 1.51 -39.43
CA GLU A 257 15.13 2.28 -40.45
C GLU A 257 16.66 2.25 -40.26
N LYS A 258 17.15 2.73 -39.10
CA LYS A 258 18.58 2.90 -38.84
C LYS A 258 19.34 1.58 -38.82
N PHE A 259 18.76 0.54 -38.21
CA PHE A 259 19.43 -0.76 -38.11
C PHE A 259 19.27 -1.61 -39.36
N ALA A 260 18.46 -1.17 -40.33
CA ALA A 260 18.20 -1.87 -41.60
C ALA A 260 17.76 -3.33 -41.39
N ILE A 261 16.90 -3.56 -40.40
CA ILE A 261 16.44 -4.90 -40.00
C ILE A 261 15.58 -5.49 -41.12
N LYS A 262 15.97 -6.67 -41.62
CA LYS A 262 15.20 -7.43 -42.63
C LYS A 262 14.15 -8.31 -41.94
N GLY A 263 12.90 -8.23 -42.39
CA GLY A 263 11.76 -9.02 -41.89
C GLY A 263 10.78 -8.20 -41.04
N LYS A 264 9.47 -8.43 -41.23
CA LYS A 264 8.40 -7.64 -40.56
C LYS A 264 8.33 -7.88 -39.04
N THR A 265 8.77 -9.04 -38.56
CA THR A 265 8.62 -9.49 -37.17
C THR A 265 9.70 -8.96 -36.22
N ASN A 266 10.94 -8.81 -36.69
CA ASN A 266 12.09 -8.54 -35.83
C ASN A 266 12.09 -7.14 -35.22
N SER A 267 11.43 -6.19 -35.89
CA SER A 267 11.28 -4.82 -35.40
C SER A 267 9.83 -4.51 -35.04
N SER A 268 8.95 -5.49 -34.80
CA SER A 268 7.58 -5.17 -34.37
C SER A 268 7.60 -4.59 -32.95
N VAL A 269 6.58 -3.81 -32.61
CA VAL A 269 6.43 -3.24 -31.24
C VAL A 269 6.40 -4.36 -30.21
N GLU A 270 5.70 -5.46 -30.51
CA GLU A 270 5.60 -6.63 -29.63
C GLU A 270 6.95 -7.32 -29.44
N ASN A 271 7.74 -7.52 -30.50
CA ASN A 271 9.05 -8.13 -30.37
C ASN A 271 10.02 -7.22 -29.60
N LEU A 272 10.04 -5.91 -29.89
CA LEU A 272 10.87 -4.96 -29.15
C LEU A 272 10.47 -4.88 -27.67
N HIS A 273 9.18 -4.97 -27.36
CA HIS A 273 8.71 -5.04 -25.98
C HIS A 273 9.24 -6.27 -25.25
N LEU A 274 9.29 -7.43 -25.91
CA LEU A 274 9.89 -8.63 -25.33
C LEU A 274 11.41 -8.48 -25.16
N VAL A 275 12.11 -7.95 -26.17
CA VAL A 275 13.58 -7.72 -26.11
C VAL A 275 13.94 -6.73 -24.99
N PHE A 276 13.19 -5.64 -24.84
CA PHE A 276 13.48 -4.60 -23.83
C PHE A 276 13.18 -5.04 -22.40
N ASN A 277 12.32 -6.05 -22.23
CA ASN A 277 11.91 -6.59 -20.94
C ASN A 277 12.42 -8.03 -20.73
N GLU A 278 13.42 -8.47 -21.50
CA GLU A 278 14.00 -9.80 -21.35
C GLU A 278 14.71 -9.92 -20.00
N ILE A 279 14.32 -10.92 -19.21
CA ILE A 279 14.93 -11.26 -17.93
C ILE A 279 15.96 -12.34 -18.16
N ASN A 280 17.21 -12.03 -17.83
CA ASN A 280 18.34 -12.94 -17.94
C ASN A 280 19.13 -12.90 -16.64
N LEU A 281 19.05 -13.97 -15.85
CA LEU A 281 19.70 -14.13 -14.54
C LEU A 281 21.24 -14.12 -14.66
N SER A 282 21.79 -12.97 -15.01
CA SER A 282 23.20 -12.69 -15.19
C SER A 282 23.89 -12.66 -13.85
N SER A 283 25.06 -13.28 -13.75
CA SER A 283 25.95 -13.14 -12.59
C SER A 283 26.76 -11.85 -12.58
N SER A 284 26.71 -11.07 -13.66
CA SER A 284 27.38 -9.78 -13.80
C SER A 284 26.39 -8.64 -13.58
N LEU A 285 26.70 -7.76 -12.62
CA LEU A 285 25.93 -6.57 -12.32
C LEU A 285 25.79 -5.65 -13.53
N LYS A 286 26.84 -5.57 -14.38
CA LYS A 286 26.84 -4.76 -15.61
C LYS A 286 25.70 -5.18 -16.55
N ASN A 287 25.40 -6.47 -16.58
CA ASN A 287 24.44 -7.09 -17.50
C ASN A 287 23.16 -7.55 -16.78
N ALA A 288 22.92 -7.06 -15.55
CA ALA A 288 21.73 -7.43 -14.80
C ALA A 288 20.48 -6.77 -15.40
N ASP A 289 19.46 -7.57 -15.66
CA ASP A 289 18.11 -7.10 -15.98
C ASP A 289 17.40 -6.55 -14.73
N GLU A 290 16.20 -6.00 -14.89
CA GLU A 290 15.45 -5.37 -13.79
C GLU A 290 15.18 -6.34 -12.62
N PHE A 291 14.97 -7.62 -12.90
CA PHE A 291 14.68 -8.64 -11.91
C PHE A 291 15.97 -9.13 -11.23
N SER A 292 16.99 -9.54 -12.00
CA SER A 292 18.26 -10.02 -11.44
C SER A 292 19.03 -8.93 -10.68
N LEU A 293 18.85 -7.65 -11.06
CA LEU A 293 19.39 -6.51 -10.32
C LEU A 293 18.95 -6.48 -8.84
N LEU A 294 17.73 -6.94 -8.53
CA LEU A 294 17.23 -7.02 -7.16
C LEU A 294 18.11 -7.93 -6.30
N ALA A 295 18.42 -9.13 -6.79
CA ALA A 295 19.29 -10.09 -6.11
C ALA A 295 20.69 -9.54 -5.91
N HIS A 296 21.26 -8.90 -6.93
CA HIS A 296 22.58 -8.25 -6.86
C HIS A 296 22.65 -7.19 -5.74
N ILE A 297 21.61 -6.34 -5.63
CA ILE A 297 21.53 -5.30 -4.61
C ILE A 297 21.33 -5.91 -3.22
N MET A 298 20.41 -6.86 -3.08
CA MET A 298 20.12 -7.52 -1.80
C MET A 298 21.33 -8.26 -1.25
N LEU A 299 22.05 -9.01 -2.10
CA LEU A 299 23.27 -9.70 -1.73
C LEU A 299 24.34 -8.71 -1.25
N ARG A 300 24.65 -7.70 -2.05
CA ARG A 300 25.68 -6.71 -1.70
C ARG A 300 25.34 -5.99 -0.40
N THR A 301 24.09 -5.58 -0.22
CA THR A 301 23.62 -4.94 1.02
C THR A 301 23.88 -5.80 2.25
N ARG A 302 23.52 -7.10 2.19
CA ARG A 302 23.78 -8.04 3.29
C ARG A 302 25.28 -8.18 3.58
N LEU A 303 26.08 -8.39 2.53
CA LEU A 303 27.53 -8.56 2.67
C LEU A 303 28.19 -7.28 3.21
N GLU A 304 27.76 -6.10 2.79
CA GLU A 304 28.25 -4.84 3.36
C GLU A 304 27.93 -4.72 4.84
N GLN A 305 26.70 -5.05 5.26
CA GLN A 305 26.33 -5.06 6.68
C GLN A 305 27.24 -5.99 7.49
N ASP A 306 27.49 -7.20 6.98
CA ASP A 306 28.34 -8.18 7.65
C ASP A 306 29.80 -7.72 7.73
N ILE A 307 30.35 -7.15 6.65
CA ILE A 307 31.72 -6.61 6.59
C ILE A 307 31.87 -5.46 7.59
N ILE A 308 30.94 -4.50 7.58
CA ILE A 308 31.02 -3.29 8.41
C ILE A 308 30.84 -3.60 9.89
N ASN A 309 29.95 -4.53 10.22
CA ASN A 309 29.77 -5.01 11.59
C ASN A 309 30.93 -5.90 12.06
N GLY A 310 31.70 -6.47 11.12
CA GLY A 310 32.82 -7.36 11.41
C GLY A 310 32.43 -8.81 11.63
N THR A 311 31.24 -9.21 11.21
CA THR A 311 30.79 -10.61 11.20
C THR A 311 31.31 -11.37 9.98
N LEU A 312 31.76 -10.67 8.93
CA LEU A 312 32.41 -11.24 7.75
C LEU A 312 33.78 -10.62 7.49
N GLU A 313 34.80 -11.46 7.41
CA GLU A 313 36.16 -11.06 7.00
C GLU A 313 36.33 -11.15 5.48
N VAL A 314 37.17 -10.27 4.91
CA VAL A 314 37.44 -10.20 3.46
C VAL A 314 37.89 -11.54 2.88
N LYS A 315 38.70 -12.31 3.63
CA LYS A 315 39.19 -13.62 3.18
C LYS A 315 38.06 -14.64 2.91
N ASN A 316 36.90 -14.48 3.56
CA ASN A 316 35.73 -15.35 3.42
C ASN A 316 34.67 -14.75 2.46
N LEU A 317 34.92 -13.55 1.92
CA LEU A 317 33.94 -12.81 1.12
C LEU A 317 33.64 -13.50 -0.22
N HIS A 318 34.62 -14.17 -0.82
CA HIS A 318 34.43 -14.92 -2.06
C HIS A 318 33.37 -16.03 -1.88
N ASP A 319 33.51 -16.84 -0.84
CA ASP A 319 32.58 -17.95 -0.58
C ASP A 319 31.19 -17.43 -0.18
N ALA A 320 31.13 -16.39 0.66
CA ALA A 320 29.87 -15.75 1.05
C ALA A 320 29.12 -15.14 -0.15
N TRP A 321 29.85 -14.67 -1.16
CA TRP A 321 29.28 -14.21 -2.42
C TRP A 321 28.68 -15.36 -3.23
N LEU A 322 29.43 -16.44 -3.42
CA LEU A 322 28.98 -17.61 -4.18
C LEU A 322 27.73 -18.25 -3.54
N GLU A 323 27.73 -18.40 -2.22
CA GLU A 323 26.56 -18.87 -1.47
C GLU A 323 25.35 -17.94 -1.66
N GLY A 324 25.60 -16.63 -1.59
CA GLY A 324 24.56 -15.62 -1.77
C GLY A 324 23.95 -15.61 -3.18
N MET A 325 24.77 -15.71 -4.23
CA MET A 325 24.26 -15.81 -5.60
C MET A 325 23.49 -17.10 -5.83
N LYS A 326 23.96 -18.22 -5.26
CA LYS A 326 23.24 -19.50 -5.27
C LYS A 326 21.88 -19.41 -4.59
N HIS A 327 21.76 -18.68 -3.48
CA HIS A 327 20.49 -18.47 -2.78
C HIS A 327 19.43 -17.81 -3.68
N TYR A 328 19.84 -16.92 -4.58
CA TYR A 328 18.96 -16.28 -5.57
C TYR A 328 18.91 -17.01 -6.91
N GLU A 329 19.40 -18.25 -6.98
CA GLU A 329 19.41 -19.08 -8.18
C GLU A 329 20.16 -18.47 -9.38
N ILE A 330 21.07 -17.52 -9.11
CA ILE A 330 21.90 -16.89 -10.16
C ILE A 330 23.16 -17.74 -10.36
N PRO A 331 23.36 -18.33 -11.55
CA PRO A 331 24.49 -19.19 -11.81
C PRO A 331 25.78 -18.37 -11.96
N VAL A 332 26.75 -18.59 -11.07
CA VAL A 332 28.06 -17.94 -11.14
C VAL A 332 29.11 -18.93 -11.65
N LYS A 333 29.83 -18.56 -12.72
CA LYS A 333 30.99 -19.31 -13.22
C LYS A 333 32.28 -18.56 -12.88
N ALA A 334 32.59 -18.45 -11.59
CA ALA A 334 33.75 -17.71 -11.11
C ALA A 334 35.04 -18.51 -11.27
N LYS A 335 36.08 -17.87 -11.82
CA LYS A 335 37.46 -18.38 -11.81
C LYS A 335 38.24 -17.83 -10.62
N ASN A 336 37.94 -16.59 -10.22
CA ASN A 336 38.55 -15.91 -9.09
C ASN A 336 37.65 -14.75 -8.61
N GLU A 337 38.15 -13.91 -7.70
CA GLU A 337 37.41 -12.81 -7.07
C GLU A 337 37.01 -11.69 -8.05
N LEU A 338 37.67 -11.56 -9.21
CA LEU A 338 37.27 -10.62 -10.28
C LEU A 338 35.92 -11.00 -10.89
N ASP A 339 35.55 -12.28 -10.85
CA ASP A 339 34.23 -12.75 -11.31
C ASP A 339 33.16 -12.67 -10.19
N THR A 340 33.55 -12.35 -8.95
CA THR A 340 32.65 -12.22 -7.80
C THR A 340 32.55 -10.78 -7.33
N TYR A 341 33.05 -10.43 -6.15
CA TYR A 341 32.86 -9.12 -5.55
C TYR A 341 33.77 -8.03 -6.14
N PHE A 342 34.75 -8.37 -6.96
CA PHE A 342 35.51 -7.42 -7.76
C PHE A 342 35.02 -7.29 -9.21
N GLN A 343 33.85 -7.84 -9.56
CA GLN A 343 33.26 -7.66 -10.90
C GLN A 343 32.88 -6.20 -11.22
N ASP A 344 32.84 -5.34 -10.20
CA ASP A 344 32.58 -3.90 -10.29
C ASP A 344 33.55 -3.12 -9.39
N GLU A 345 33.67 -1.81 -9.63
CA GLU A 345 34.65 -0.99 -8.93
C GLU A 345 34.17 -0.45 -7.58
N TYR A 346 32.90 -0.64 -7.21
CA TYR A 346 32.28 0.11 -6.11
C TYR A 346 33.03 -0.12 -4.79
N TRP A 347 33.20 -1.38 -4.39
CA TRP A 347 33.89 -1.72 -3.14
C TRP A 347 35.39 -1.42 -3.21
N ALA A 348 36.05 -1.68 -4.35
CA ALA A 348 37.46 -1.33 -4.55
C ALA A 348 37.73 0.18 -4.47
N SER A 349 36.73 1.00 -4.79
CA SER A 349 36.77 2.46 -4.65
C SER A 349 36.32 2.95 -3.26
N GLY A 350 35.99 2.03 -2.36
CA GLY A 350 35.50 2.31 -1.02
C GLY A 350 34.10 2.92 -0.96
N VAL A 351 33.26 2.61 -1.95
CA VAL A 351 31.83 2.95 -1.99
C VAL A 351 31.06 1.84 -1.29
N MET A 352 30.69 2.06 -0.03
CA MET A 352 29.89 1.16 0.80
C MET A 352 28.61 1.86 1.23
N GLY A 353 27.47 1.16 1.31
CA GLY A 353 26.17 1.73 1.67
C GLY A 353 25.39 2.32 0.49
N TYR A 354 25.90 2.21 -0.73
CA TYR A 354 25.25 2.78 -1.92
C TYR A 354 24.19 1.86 -2.51
N PHE A 355 24.40 0.54 -2.52
CA PHE A 355 23.47 -0.41 -3.16
C PHE A 355 22.03 -0.34 -2.63
N PRO A 356 21.77 -0.21 -1.31
CA PRO A 356 20.39 -0.15 -0.81
C PRO A 356 19.55 0.99 -1.37
N ILE A 357 20.20 2.10 -1.73
CA ILE A 357 19.57 3.28 -2.31
C ILE A 357 18.90 2.93 -3.64
N LYS A 358 19.48 2.02 -4.43
CA LYS A 358 18.97 1.64 -5.74
C LYS A 358 17.59 0.96 -5.67
N ILE A 359 17.36 0.08 -4.69
CA ILE A 359 16.03 -0.54 -4.50
C ILE A 359 15.00 0.51 -4.11
N ILE A 360 15.35 1.43 -3.21
CA ILE A 360 14.43 2.48 -2.76
C ILE A 360 14.12 3.44 -3.91
N ALA A 361 15.12 3.80 -4.71
CA ALA A 361 14.98 4.61 -5.90
C ALA A 361 14.14 3.92 -6.99
N LEU A 362 14.31 2.61 -7.19
CA LEU A 362 13.48 1.83 -8.12
C LEU A 362 12.02 1.84 -7.68
N ILE A 363 11.76 1.60 -6.39
CA ILE A 363 10.40 1.70 -5.84
C ILE A 363 9.84 3.10 -6.09
N ALA A 364 10.59 4.16 -5.79
CA ALA A 364 10.16 5.53 -6.05
C ALA A 364 9.85 5.77 -7.55
N ALA A 365 10.68 5.26 -8.46
CA ALA A 365 10.46 5.38 -9.91
C ALA A 365 9.15 4.70 -10.33
N VAL A 366 8.88 3.49 -9.85
CA VAL A 366 7.62 2.76 -10.10
C VAL A 366 6.41 3.55 -9.59
N GLN A 367 6.53 4.16 -8.41
CA GLN A 367 5.46 4.97 -7.83
C GLN A 367 5.17 6.23 -8.65
N ILE A 368 6.21 6.93 -9.08
CA ILE A 368 6.07 8.09 -9.98
C ILE A 368 5.40 7.65 -11.29
N PHE A 369 5.89 6.57 -11.91
CA PHE A 369 5.36 6.08 -13.18
C PHE A 369 3.90 5.68 -13.07
N SER A 370 3.52 4.99 -11.99
CA SER A 370 2.12 4.62 -11.73
C SER A 370 1.22 5.85 -11.57
N CYS A 371 1.70 6.90 -10.90
CA CYS A 371 0.98 8.16 -10.76
C CYS A 371 0.78 8.85 -12.12
N VAL A 372 1.85 8.99 -12.91
CA VAL A 372 1.77 9.57 -14.26
C VAL A 372 0.81 8.76 -15.14
N LYS A 373 0.94 7.43 -15.13
CA LYS A 373 0.08 6.55 -15.93
C LYS A 373 -1.41 6.68 -15.57
N LYS A 374 -1.74 6.87 -14.29
CA LYS A 374 -3.12 6.98 -13.81
C LYS A 374 -3.71 8.37 -14.03
N ASN A 375 -2.96 9.42 -13.70
CA ASN A 375 -3.50 10.78 -13.56
C ASN A 375 -3.07 11.72 -14.69
N HIS A 376 -2.04 11.34 -15.45
CA HIS A 376 -1.40 12.16 -16.49
C HIS A 376 -1.06 11.32 -17.73
N TYR A 377 -1.96 10.42 -18.11
CA TYR A 377 -1.80 9.49 -19.24
C TYR A 377 -1.46 10.24 -20.55
N GLU A 378 -1.97 11.45 -20.73
CA GLU A 378 -1.67 12.32 -21.86
C GLU A 378 -0.17 12.58 -22.03
N SER A 379 0.58 12.64 -20.92
CA SER A 379 2.03 12.82 -20.95
C SER A 379 2.75 11.59 -21.50
N LEU A 380 2.24 10.38 -21.26
CA LEU A 380 2.79 9.15 -21.84
C LEU A 380 2.33 8.97 -23.30
N SER A 381 1.08 9.30 -23.61
CA SER A 381 0.56 9.23 -24.98
C SER A 381 1.32 10.15 -25.94
N ALA A 382 1.77 11.32 -25.47
CA ALA A 382 2.59 12.25 -26.24
C ALA A 382 3.95 11.66 -26.65
N ILE A 383 4.52 10.76 -25.83
CA ILE A 383 5.82 10.11 -26.11
C ILE A 383 5.77 9.32 -27.41
N ILE A 384 4.64 8.70 -27.77
CA ILE A 384 4.47 7.95 -29.03
C ILE A 384 4.82 8.84 -30.24
N LYS A 385 4.57 10.14 -30.15
CA LYS A 385 4.86 11.13 -31.19
C LYS A 385 6.25 11.78 -31.04
N GLY A 386 7.05 11.32 -30.10
CA GLY A 386 8.35 11.89 -29.74
C GLY A 386 8.29 13.13 -28.85
N ASP A 387 7.12 13.48 -28.29
CA ASP A 387 7.01 14.65 -27.41
C ASP A 387 7.16 14.26 -25.94
N PHE A 388 8.34 14.52 -25.38
CA PHE A 388 8.65 14.32 -23.95
C PHE A 388 8.37 15.56 -23.09
N SER A 389 7.97 16.68 -23.69
CA SER A 389 7.89 17.98 -22.99
C SER A 389 6.83 17.97 -21.89
N LEU A 390 5.69 17.31 -22.11
CA LEU A 390 4.62 17.18 -21.11
C LEU A 390 5.11 16.42 -19.87
N LEU A 391 5.76 15.27 -20.06
CA LEU A 391 6.32 14.47 -18.98
C LEU A 391 7.39 15.24 -18.21
N ILE A 392 8.34 15.86 -18.91
CA ILE A 392 9.44 16.61 -18.28
C ILE A 392 8.90 17.82 -17.51
N SER A 393 7.90 18.53 -18.07
CA SER A 393 7.22 19.65 -17.41
C SER A 393 6.53 19.18 -16.12
N TRP A 394 5.83 18.05 -16.18
CA TRP A 394 5.19 17.47 -15.01
C TRP A 394 6.20 17.08 -13.93
N LEU A 395 7.30 16.42 -14.30
CA LEU A 395 8.37 16.05 -13.38
C LEU A 395 9.01 17.29 -12.75
N SER A 396 9.22 18.34 -13.54
CA SER A 396 9.75 19.62 -13.07
C SER A 396 8.86 20.28 -12.01
N GLN A 397 7.55 20.33 -12.25
CA GLN A 397 6.59 20.96 -11.35
C GLN A 397 6.34 20.14 -10.07
N ASN A 398 6.29 18.81 -10.18
CA ASN A 398 5.81 17.95 -9.10
C ASN A 398 6.94 17.27 -8.33
N ILE A 399 8.03 16.90 -9.00
CA ILE A 399 9.14 16.14 -8.40
C ILE A 399 10.34 17.05 -8.12
N TYR A 400 10.72 17.93 -9.06
CA TYR A 400 11.98 18.69 -9.01
C TYR A 400 11.88 20.01 -8.23
N SER A 401 11.35 19.94 -7.01
CA SER A 401 11.22 21.10 -6.10
C SER A 401 12.28 21.11 -5.00
N ALA A 402 12.51 22.28 -4.36
CA ALA A 402 13.48 22.44 -3.27
C ALA A 402 13.21 21.54 -2.04
N LYS A 403 12.02 20.91 -1.97
CA LYS A 403 11.58 19.98 -0.90
C LYS A 403 11.66 18.51 -1.32
N CYS A 404 12.44 18.16 -2.33
CA CYS A 404 12.49 16.83 -2.97
C CYS A 404 13.10 15.72 -2.10
N GLY A 405 12.34 15.16 -1.15
CA GLY A 405 12.71 13.99 -0.32
C GLY A 405 11.61 12.93 -0.36
N LEU A 406 11.75 11.85 0.40
CA LEU A 406 10.74 10.78 0.47
C LEU A 406 9.34 11.31 0.84
N GLU A 407 9.25 12.40 1.60
CA GLU A 407 7.97 13.06 1.93
C GLU A 407 7.29 13.71 0.72
N LEU A 408 8.05 14.31 -0.19
CA LEU A 408 7.50 14.88 -1.43
C LEU A 408 7.01 13.76 -2.35
N LEU A 409 7.78 12.67 -2.48
CA LEU A 409 7.34 11.49 -3.23
C LEU A 409 6.01 10.97 -2.68
N LYS A 410 5.86 10.86 -1.35
CA LYS A 410 4.59 10.47 -0.71
C LYS A 410 3.43 11.41 -1.06
N LYS A 411 3.67 12.72 -1.08
CA LYS A 411 2.67 13.73 -1.45
C LYS A 411 2.25 13.63 -2.92
N VAL A 412 3.19 13.35 -3.81
CA VAL A 412 2.98 13.36 -5.27
C VAL A 412 2.45 12.03 -5.81
N THR A 413 2.85 10.89 -5.23
CA THR A 413 2.46 9.56 -5.72
C THR A 413 1.20 9.00 -5.06
N GLY A 414 0.69 9.65 -4.01
CA GLY A 414 -0.60 9.31 -3.40
C GLY A 414 -0.64 7.98 -2.64
N LEU A 415 0.51 7.40 -2.28
CA LEU A 415 0.60 6.19 -1.45
C LEU A 415 0.37 6.48 0.04
N PHE A 416 -0.81 7.00 0.33
CA PHE A 416 -1.41 6.95 1.65
C PHE A 416 -1.98 5.54 1.90
N ALA A 417 -2.23 5.17 3.15
CA ALA A 417 -3.25 4.14 3.40
C ALA A 417 -4.50 4.56 2.62
N SER A 418 -5.10 3.66 1.86
CA SER A 418 -6.34 4.02 1.19
C SER A 418 -7.33 4.38 2.28
N ASP A 419 -7.96 5.54 2.15
CA ASP A 419 -9.06 5.87 3.05
C ASP A 419 -10.09 4.75 2.96
N ILE A 420 -10.74 4.48 4.08
CA ILE A 420 -11.70 3.39 4.20
C ILE A 420 -13.01 3.91 4.78
N ALA A 421 -14.10 3.25 4.43
CA ALA A 421 -15.38 3.39 5.10
C ALA A 421 -15.71 2.07 5.79
N ILE A 422 -16.21 2.16 7.03
CA ILE A 422 -16.51 1.01 7.87
C ILE A 422 -17.99 1.07 8.24
N ASP A 423 -18.70 0.00 7.89
CA ASP A 423 -19.99 -0.32 8.47
C ASP A 423 -19.73 -1.21 9.69
N LEU A 424 -19.85 -0.63 10.89
CA LEU A 424 -19.64 -1.31 12.16
C LEU A 424 -20.95 -1.94 12.65
N GLY A 425 -21.46 -2.91 11.90
CA GLY A 425 -22.75 -3.54 12.17
C GLY A 425 -22.72 -4.51 13.36
N THR A 426 -23.87 -4.65 14.02
CA THR A 426 -24.03 -5.55 15.20
C THR A 426 -23.73 -7.01 14.87
N ALA A 427 -24.04 -7.45 13.63
CA ALA A 427 -23.85 -8.83 13.18
C ALA A 427 -22.56 -9.02 12.36
N ASN A 428 -22.27 -8.08 11.46
CA ASN A 428 -21.14 -8.10 10.54
C ASN A 428 -20.50 -6.72 10.49
N THR A 429 -19.18 -6.69 10.29
CA THR A 429 -18.42 -5.49 9.95
C THR A 429 -18.00 -5.58 8.50
N LEU A 430 -18.32 -4.55 7.72
CA LEU A 430 -17.90 -4.42 6.33
C LEU A 430 -16.90 -3.27 6.20
N VAL A 431 -15.85 -3.47 5.39
CA VAL A 431 -14.88 -2.41 5.07
C VAL A 431 -14.86 -2.17 3.58
N TYR A 432 -15.17 -0.93 3.20
CA TYR A 432 -15.03 -0.40 1.87
C TYR A 432 -13.70 0.35 1.76
N GLN A 433 -12.92 0.07 0.72
CA GLN A 433 -11.67 0.76 0.44
C GLN A 433 -11.81 1.62 -0.83
N LYS A 434 -11.41 2.90 -0.73
CA LYS A 434 -11.53 3.86 -1.83
C LYS A 434 -10.92 3.32 -3.13
N ASN A 435 -11.68 3.34 -4.23
CA ASN A 435 -11.34 2.76 -5.54
C ASN A 435 -11.24 1.22 -5.63
N GLN A 436 -11.56 0.48 -4.57
CA GLN A 436 -11.52 -0.99 -4.58
C GLN A 436 -12.87 -1.64 -4.27
N GLY A 437 -13.81 -0.90 -3.65
CA GLY A 437 -15.07 -1.47 -3.22
C GLY A 437 -14.98 -2.11 -1.85
N ILE A 438 -15.88 -3.04 -1.55
CA ILE A 438 -15.88 -3.81 -0.30
C ILE A 438 -14.74 -4.83 -0.33
N VAL A 439 -13.78 -4.69 0.57
CA VAL A 439 -12.60 -5.56 0.69
C VAL A 439 -12.67 -6.51 1.87
N LEU A 440 -13.61 -6.30 2.80
CA LEU A 440 -13.82 -7.13 3.97
C LEU A 440 -15.31 -7.25 4.31
N ASP A 441 -15.75 -8.47 4.56
CA ASP A 441 -17.05 -8.82 5.17
C ASP A 441 -16.80 -9.95 6.18
N GLU A 442 -16.80 -9.58 7.45
CA GLU A 442 -16.54 -10.48 8.57
C GLU A 442 -17.59 -10.32 9.68
N PRO A 443 -18.00 -11.41 10.33
CA PRO A 443 -18.83 -11.33 11.53
C PRO A 443 -18.21 -10.44 12.63
N SER A 444 -19.04 -9.64 13.29
CA SER A 444 -18.63 -8.79 14.42
C SER A 444 -18.49 -9.64 15.70
N VAL A 445 -17.51 -10.54 15.72
CA VAL A 445 -17.28 -11.52 16.80
C VAL A 445 -15.80 -11.58 17.17
N VAL A 446 -15.52 -11.59 18.47
CA VAL A 446 -14.18 -11.74 19.05
C VAL A 446 -14.16 -12.96 19.97
N ALA A 447 -13.19 -13.85 19.75
CA ALA A 447 -12.84 -14.88 20.72
C ALA A 447 -11.64 -14.40 21.54
N ARG A 448 -11.71 -14.53 22.86
CA ARG A 448 -10.68 -14.10 23.81
C ARG A 448 -10.36 -15.22 24.79
N VAL A 449 -9.11 -15.30 25.21
CA VAL A 449 -8.62 -16.27 26.21
C VAL A 449 -8.26 -15.51 27.47
N LYS A 450 -8.60 -16.05 28.63
CA LYS A 450 -8.19 -15.50 29.92
C LYS A 450 -6.77 -15.95 30.25
N GLU A 451 -5.84 -15.00 30.31
CA GLU A 451 -4.44 -15.20 30.67
C GLU A 451 -4.05 -14.28 31.83
N LYS A 452 -3.50 -14.84 32.92
CA LYS A 452 -3.00 -14.08 34.08
C LYS A 452 -3.99 -13.03 34.62
N GLY A 453 -5.29 -13.30 34.54
CA GLY A 453 -6.36 -12.41 35.00
C GLY A 453 -6.85 -11.36 33.98
N SER A 454 -6.27 -11.29 32.77
CA SER A 454 -6.74 -10.42 31.68
C SER A 454 -7.18 -11.24 30.48
N TYR A 455 -8.16 -10.72 29.73
CA TYR A 455 -8.51 -11.28 28.43
C TYR A 455 -7.56 -10.80 27.33
N VAL A 456 -7.13 -11.73 26.48
CA VAL A 456 -6.30 -11.49 25.29
C VAL A 456 -7.07 -12.01 24.06
N PRO A 457 -7.13 -11.26 22.95
CA PRO A 457 -7.78 -11.73 21.73
C PRO A 457 -7.11 -12.99 21.17
N TYR A 458 -7.93 -13.96 20.77
CA TYR A 458 -7.54 -15.26 20.23
C TYR A 458 -7.92 -15.43 18.75
N ALA A 459 -9.13 -15.01 18.38
CA ALA A 459 -9.60 -15.02 17.00
C ALA A 459 -10.64 -13.92 16.76
N PHE A 460 -10.84 -13.56 15.49
CA PHE A 460 -11.81 -12.56 15.04
C PHE A 460 -12.65 -13.11 13.88
N GLY A 461 -13.78 -12.47 13.58
CA GLY A 461 -14.55 -12.74 12.36
C GLY A 461 -15.13 -14.15 12.32
N LYS A 462 -15.09 -14.77 11.13
CA LYS A 462 -15.62 -16.13 10.88
C LYS A 462 -15.03 -17.17 11.84
N LYS A 463 -13.73 -17.09 12.15
CA LYS A 463 -13.07 -18.01 13.09
C LYS A 463 -13.65 -17.89 14.50
N ALA A 464 -13.87 -16.66 14.98
CA ALA A 464 -14.50 -16.42 16.28
C ALA A 464 -15.98 -16.83 16.27
N LYS A 465 -16.73 -16.55 15.19
CA LYS A 465 -18.14 -16.94 15.05
C LYS A 465 -18.33 -18.46 15.18
N MET A 466 -17.40 -19.28 14.67
CA MET A 466 -17.45 -20.74 14.82
C MET A 466 -17.38 -21.22 16.27
N MET A 467 -16.83 -20.41 17.18
CA MET A 467 -16.63 -20.72 18.59
C MET A 467 -17.81 -20.29 19.47
N LEU A 468 -18.72 -19.44 18.98
CA LEU A 468 -19.87 -18.97 19.74
C LEU A 468 -20.71 -20.14 20.29
N GLY A 469 -20.88 -20.14 21.62
CA GLY A 469 -21.62 -21.19 22.33
C GLY A 469 -20.94 -22.57 22.36
N LYS A 470 -19.66 -22.68 21.96
CA LYS A 470 -18.90 -23.94 21.85
C LYS A 470 -17.53 -23.89 22.53
N THR A 471 -17.22 -22.85 23.30
CA THR A 471 -15.89 -22.69 23.92
C THR A 471 -15.76 -23.49 25.23
N PRO A 472 -14.61 -24.16 25.47
CA PRO A 472 -14.30 -24.79 26.75
C PRO A 472 -13.50 -23.85 27.68
N GLY A 473 -13.69 -23.99 28.99
CA GLY A 473 -12.80 -23.43 30.02
C GLY A 473 -12.62 -21.91 29.94
N GLU A 474 -11.39 -21.47 29.68
CA GLU A 474 -10.92 -20.07 29.73
C GLU A 474 -11.10 -19.29 28.40
N ILE A 475 -11.71 -19.90 27.38
CA ILE A 475 -11.99 -19.25 26.08
C ILE A 475 -13.43 -18.72 26.07
N GLU A 476 -13.60 -17.47 25.67
CA GLU A 476 -14.89 -16.82 25.55
C GLU A 476 -15.04 -16.22 24.15
N ALA A 477 -16.14 -16.50 23.46
CA ALA A 477 -16.48 -15.85 22.20
C ALA A 477 -17.67 -14.91 22.43
N ILE A 478 -17.53 -13.64 22.06
CA ILE A 478 -18.51 -12.59 22.30
C ILE A 478 -18.74 -11.71 21.05
N ARG A 479 -19.91 -11.09 20.98
CA ARG A 479 -20.20 -9.98 20.07
C ARG A 479 -19.96 -8.67 20.84
N PRO A 480 -19.00 -7.83 20.43
CA PRO A 480 -18.68 -6.61 21.18
C PRO A 480 -19.69 -5.48 20.94
N LEU A 481 -20.54 -5.63 19.93
CA LEU A 481 -21.62 -4.72 19.56
C LEU A 481 -22.97 -5.33 19.95
N LYS A 482 -23.89 -4.50 20.42
CA LYS A 482 -25.28 -4.88 20.73
C LYS A 482 -26.19 -3.69 20.46
N ASP A 483 -27.35 -3.93 19.83
CA ASP A 483 -28.32 -2.89 19.47
C ASP A 483 -27.69 -1.68 18.74
N GLY A 484 -26.72 -1.93 17.85
CA GLY A 484 -26.02 -0.88 17.10
C GLY A 484 -24.94 -0.11 17.87
N VAL A 485 -24.71 -0.42 19.16
CA VAL A 485 -23.76 0.29 20.03
C VAL A 485 -22.67 -0.62 20.60
N ILE A 486 -21.55 -0.04 21.02
CA ILE A 486 -20.44 -0.79 21.61
C ILE A 486 -20.78 -1.19 23.05
N ALA A 487 -20.96 -2.49 23.28
CA ALA A 487 -21.20 -3.06 24.61
C ALA A 487 -19.90 -3.46 25.33
N ASP A 488 -18.85 -3.83 24.58
CA ASP A 488 -17.51 -4.16 25.10
C ASP A 488 -16.45 -3.38 24.32
N PHE A 489 -16.02 -2.23 24.86
CA PHE A 489 -15.11 -1.30 24.21
C PHE A 489 -13.77 -1.93 23.83
N LYS A 490 -13.14 -2.64 24.77
CA LYS A 490 -11.83 -3.24 24.56
C LYS A 490 -11.87 -4.28 23.44
N SER A 491 -12.93 -5.08 23.39
CA SER A 491 -13.09 -6.11 22.36
C SER A 491 -13.44 -5.49 21.01
N ALA A 492 -14.26 -4.44 20.97
CA ALA A 492 -14.56 -3.68 19.74
C ALA A 492 -13.31 -3.00 19.16
N GLU A 493 -12.48 -2.37 20.00
CA GLU A 493 -11.24 -1.71 19.60
C GLU A 493 -10.24 -2.70 18.97
N GLU A 494 -10.03 -3.86 19.60
CA GLU A 494 -9.15 -4.90 19.07
C GLU A 494 -9.68 -5.52 17.77
N MET A 495 -11.01 -5.67 17.64
CA MET A 495 -11.66 -6.11 16.41
C MET A 495 -11.47 -5.09 15.27
N LEU A 496 -11.71 -3.82 15.54
CA LEU A 496 -11.50 -2.73 14.57
C LEU A 496 -10.04 -2.66 14.13
N LYS A 497 -9.08 -2.70 15.08
CA LYS A 497 -7.64 -2.81 14.77
C LYS A 497 -7.33 -3.96 13.82
N TYR A 498 -7.90 -5.13 14.09
CA TYR A 498 -7.69 -6.31 13.28
C TYR A 498 -8.26 -6.14 11.86
N PHE A 499 -9.50 -5.67 11.72
CA PHE A 499 -10.14 -5.48 10.41
C PHE A 499 -9.53 -4.34 9.59
N ILE A 500 -9.18 -3.20 10.20
CA ILE A 500 -8.50 -2.10 9.52
C ILE A 500 -7.14 -2.54 8.97
N ARG A 501 -6.38 -3.33 9.74
CA ARG A 501 -5.11 -3.90 9.29
C ARG A 501 -5.31 -4.95 8.19
N SER A 502 -6.36 -5.76 8.30
CA SER A 502 -6.66 -6.81 7.31
C SER A 502 -7.10 -6.22 5.97
N ALA A 503 -7.83 -5.10 5.98
CA ALA A 503 -8.22 -4.37 4.78
C ALA A 503 -7.01 -3.68 4.11
N ASN A 504 -6.05 -3.17 4.88
CA ASN A 504 -4.84 -2.52 4.37
C ASN A 504 -3.70 -3.54 4.11
N THR A 505 -3.84 -4.34 3.04
CA THR A 505 -2.88 -5.40 2.67
C THR A 505 -1.57 -4.92 2.04
N LYS A 506 -1.43 -3.62 1.71
CA LYS A 506 -0.26 -3.04 1.02
C LYS A 506 0.60 -2.16 1.95
N PHE A 507 1.87 -1.99 1.58
CA PHE A 507 2.88 -1.19 2.32
C PHE A 507 2.52 0.29 2.46
N THR A 508 1.62 0.59 3.37
CA THR A 508 1.24 1.96 3.68
C THR A 508 1.73 2.33 5.07
N VAL A 509 2.61 3.33 5.11
CA VAL A 509 3.28 3.81 6.33
C VAL A 509 2.43 4.88 7.06
N ASN A 510 1.33 5.35 6.44
CA ASN A 510 0.44 6.35 7.00
C ASN A 510 -0.88 5.74 7.51
N LYS A 511 -1.52 6.45 8.44
CA LYS A 511 -2.85 6.17 8.98
C LYS A 511 -3.94 6.59 7.97
N PRO A 512 -4.98 5.79 7.68
CA PRO A 512 -6.05 6.17 6.75
C PRO A 512 -7.02 7.18 7.37
N ASN A 513 -7.68 8.01 6.56
CA ASN A 513 -8.94 8.62 7.01
C ASN A 513 -10.04 7.56 6.98
N ILE A 514 -10.90 7.56 7.98
CA ILE A 514 -11.95 6.56 8.14
C ILE A 514 -13.30 7.26 8.23
N ILE A 515 -14.27 6.81 7.44
CA ILE A 515 -15.70 7.12 7.64
C ILE A 515 -16.33 5.92 8.37
N ILE A 516 -17.02 6.16 9.50
CA ILE A 516 -17.72 5.10 10.24
C ILE A 516 -19.19 5.43 10.37
N CYS A 517 -20.03 4.44 10.12
CA CYS A 517 -21.47 4.57 10.25
C CYS A 517 -21.88 4.48 11.72
N VAL A 518 -22.84 5.31 12.13
CA VAL A 518 -23.43 5.28 13.47
C VAL A 518 -24.96 5.33 13.40
N PRO A 519 -25.70 4.59 14.24
CA PRO A 519 -27.15 4.70 14.30
C PRO A 519 -27.61 6.13 14.58
N SER A 520 -28.75 6.53 14.00
CA SER A 520 -29.32 7.87 14.22
C SER A 520 -29.62 8.12 15.71
N GLY A 521 -30.04 7.06 16.41
CA GLY A 521 -30.37 7.08 17.84
C GLY A 521 -29.18 7.00 18.80
N SER A 522 -27.92 6.93 18.33
CA SER A 522 -26.76 6.83 19.22
C SER A 522 -26.53 8.11 20.03
N THR A 523 -26.25 7.95 21.31
CA THR A 523 -25.87 9.04 22.21
C THR A 523 -24.50 9.62 21.85
N PRO A 524 -24.19 10.87 22.22
CA PRO A 524 -22.86 11.44 22.01
C PRO A 524 -21.72 10.59 22.58
N VAL A 525 -21.94 9.94 23.73
CA VAL A 525 -20.94 9.06 24.36
C VAL A 525 -20.69 7.80 23.51
N GLU A 526 -21.74 7.21 22.94
CA GLU A 526 -21.61 6.04 22.06
C GLU A 526 -20.90 6.40 20.75
N ARG A 527 -21.24 7.55 20.15
CA ARG A 527 -20.58 8.09 18.94
C ARG A 527 -19.09 8.36 19.20
N ARG A 528 -18.77 8.98 20.35
CA ARG A 528 -17.40 9.25 20.77
C ARG A 528 -16.61 7.95 20.98
N ALA A 529 -17.22 6.93 21.60
CA ALA A 529 -16.58 5.64 21.80
C ALA A 529 -16.22 4.96 20.47
N ILE A 530 -17.10 5.01 19.46
CA ILE A 530 -16.80 4.48 18.12
C ILE A 530 -15.63 5.25 17.49
N GLN A 531 -15.64 6.58 17.61
CA GLN A 531 -14.58 7.43 17.09
C GLN A 531 -13.22 7.13 17.76
N ASP A 532 -13.18 7.08 19.09
CA ASP A 532 -11.98 6.79 19.89
C ASP A 532 -11.40 5.40 19.58
N ALA A 533 -12.27 4.40 19.36
CA ALA A 533 -11.85 3.04 19.00
C ALA A 533 -11.16 3.03 17.63
N ALA A 534 -11.66 3.79 16.66
CA ALA A 534 -11.07 3.91 15.34
C ALA A 534 -9.77 4.74 15.32
N GLU A 535 -9.72 5.84 16.07
CA GLU A 535 -8.50 6.63 16.28
C GLU A 535 -7.39 5.77 16.92
N SER A 536 -7.74 5.00 17.96
CA SER A 536 -6.85 4.05 18.63
C SER A 536 -6.45 2.88 17.74
N ALA A 537 -7.29 2.53 16.77
CA ALA A 537 -6.99 1.54 15.74
C ALA A 537 -5.99 2.03 14.69
N GLY A 538 -5.61 3.31 14.72
CA GLY A 538 -4.61 3.89 13.85
C GLY A 538 -5.19 4.68 12.68
N ALA A 539 -6.39 5.26 12.82
CA ALA A 539 -6.92 6.26 11.89
C ALA A 539 -6.18 7.61 12.00
N ASN A 540 -6.12 8.36 10.89
CA ASN A 540 -5.61 9.73 10.85
C ASN A 540 -6.70 10.71 11.26
N GLU A 541 -7.79 10.73 10.49
CA GLU A 541 -9.03 11.38 10.84
C GLU A 541 -10.17 10.37 10.81
N VAL A 542 -11.12 10.51 11.73
CA VAL A 542 -12.35 9.73 11.75
C VAL A 542 -13.52 10.67 11.55
N PHE A 543 -14.38 10.34 10.59
CA PHE A 543 -15.64 11.01 10.33
C PHE A 543 -16.77 10.03 10.60
N LEU A 544 -17.87 10.53 11.12
CA LEU A 544 -19.09 9.77 11.34
C LEU A 544 -20.11 10.12 10.27
N ILE A 545 -20.91 9.14 9.89
CA ILE A 545 -22.09 9.30 9.03
C ILE A 545 -23.26 8.57 9.68
N GLU A 546 -24.46 9.16 9.61
CA GLU A 546 -25.66 8.48 10.08
C GLU A 546 -25.99 7.28 9.18
N GLU A 547 -26.14 6.11 9.79
CA GLU A 547 -26.47 4.83 9.14
C GLU A 547 -27.65 4.93 8.14
N PRO A 548 -28.80 5.55 8.46
CA PRO A 548 -29.88 5.71 7.49
C PRO A 548 -29.48 6.56 6.27
N MET A 549 -28.64 7.58 6.44
CA MET A 549 -28.15 8.39 5.32
C MET A 549 -27.22 7.56 4.42
N ALA A 550 -26.29 6.81 5.03
CA ALA A 550 -25.42 5.89 4.30
C ALA A 550 -26.24 4.83 3.54
N ALA A 551 -27.21 4.19 4.20
CA ALA A 551 -28.08 3.19 3.57
C ALA A 551 -28.82 3.75 2.35
N ALA A 552 -29.36 4.98 2.44
CA ALA A 552 -30.08 5.62 1.33
C ALA A 552 -29.15 5.92 0.13
N ILE A 553 -27.94 6.43 0.37
CA ILE A 553 -26.93 6.66 -0.68
C ILE A 553 -26.50 5.33 -1.32
N GLY A 554 -26.35 4.28 -0.50
CA GLY A 554 -26.06 2.92 -0.94
C GLY A 554 -27.13 2.38 -1.88
N ALA A 555 -28.40 2.51 -1.48
CA ALA A 555 -29.58 2.10 -2.23
C ALA A 555 -29.86 2.94 -3.48
N GLY A 556 -29.12 4.04 -3.70
CA GLY A 556 -29.26 4.89 -4.88
C GLY A 556 -30.46 5.85 -4.81
N LEU A 557 -30.93 6.17 -3.61
CA LEU A 557 -31.98 7.17 -3.42
C LEU A 557 -31.46 8.59 -3.74
N PRO A 558 -32.30 9.46 -4.32
CA PRO A 558 -31.93 10.84 -4.65
C PRO A 558 -31.91 11.74 -3.40
N VAL A 559 -30.98 11.47 -2.48
CA VAL A 559 -30.94 12.11 -1.15
C VAL A 559 -30.65 13.61 -1.17
N THR A 560 -30.04 14.12 -2.25
CA THR A 560 -29.69 15.55 -2.41
C THR A 560 -30.75 16.36 -3.14
N GLU A 561 -31.77 15.72 -3.71
CA GLU A 561 -32.83 16.39 -4.45
C GLU A 561 -33.88 16.99 -3.49
N PRO A 562 -34.64 18.02 -3.91
CA PRO A 562 -35.75 18.60 -3.15
C PRO A 562 -36.99 17.71 -3.13
N GLU A 563 -36.80 16.39 -2.97
CA GLU A 563 -37.85 15.38 -2.95
C GLU A 563 -37.65 14.46 -1.75
N GLY A 564 -38.74 13.93 -1.19
CA GLY A 564 -38.73 12.98 -0.08
C GLY A 564 -38.27 11.59 -0.51
N SER A 565 -37.30 11.03 0.22
CA SER A 565 -36.86 9.64 0.08
C SER A 565 -36.96 8.91 1.41
N MET A 566 -37.68 7.78 1.45
CA MET A 566 -37.84 6.98 2.66
C MET A 566 -37.03 5.68 2.59
N ILE A 567 -36.20 5.46 3.61
CA ILE A 567 -35.38 4.26 3.78
C ILE A 567 -35.71 3.60 5.13
N VAL A 568 -35.77 2.27 5.14
CA VAL A 568 -35.93 1.44 6.33
C VAL A 568 -34.82 0.40 6.33
N ASP A 569 -33.79 0.63 7.11
CA ASP A 569 -32.67 -0.31 7.26
C ASP A 569 -32.90 -1.20 8.48
N ILE A 570 -33.02 -2.51 8.25
CA ILE A 570 -33.31 -3.50 9.29
C ILE A 570 -32.06 -4.35 9.50
N GLY A 571 -31.22 -3.89 10.43
CA GLY A 571 -29.94 -4.50 10.78
C GLY A 571 -30.05 -5.67 11.77
N GLY A 572 -28.90 -6.05 12.32
CA GLY A 572 -28.82 -7.08 13.35
C GLY A 572 -29.46 -6.64 14.68
N GLY A 573 -29.11 -5.46 15.18
CA GLY A 573 -29.58 -4.97 16.48
C GLY A 573 -30.73 -3.97 16.42
N THR A 574 -30.85 -3.22 15.32
CA THR A 574 -31.74 -2.05 15.19
C THR A 574 -32.48 -2.04 13.87
N THR A 575 -33.56 -1.26 13.84
CA THR A 575 -34.25 -0.82 12.63
C THR A 575 -34.18 0.70 12.57
N GLU A 576 -33.49 1.23 11.57
CA GLU A 576 -33.37 2.66 11.31
C GLU A 576 -34.38 3.06 10.22
N VAL A 577 -35.33 3.92 10.58
CA VAL A 577 -36.27 4.52 9.63
C VAL A 577 -35.89 5.97 9.42
N ALA A 578 -35.74 6.41 8.18
CA ALA A 578 -35.46 7.81 7.89
C ALA A 578 -36.14 8.34 6.64
N ILE A 579 -36.36 9.65 6.66
CA ILE A 579 -36.88 10.46 5.56
C ILE A 579 -35.85 11.52 5.25
N ILE A 580 -35.38 11.53 4.02
CA ILE A 580 -34.22 12.31 3.58
C ILE A 580 -34.63 13.20 2.41
N SER A 581 -34.15 14.45 2.44
CA SER A 581 -34.30 15.41 1.35
C SER A 581 -33.20 16.47 1.45
N LEU A 582 -32.77 17.05 0.33
CA LEU A 582 -31.77 18.14 0.28
C LEU A 582 -30.47 17.86 1.06
N GLY A 583 -30.03 16.59 1.09
CA GLY A 583 -28.80 16.17 1.79
C GLY A 583 -28.94 16.11 3.31
N GLY A 584 -30.14 16.29 3.86
CA GLY A 584 -30.41 16.25 5.29
C GLY A 584 -31.44 15.18 5.68
N ILE A 585 -31.31 14.65 6.89
CA ILE A 585 -32.35 13.83 7.51
C ILE A 585 -33.45 14.75 8.04
N VAL A 586 -34.63 14.67 7.44
CA VAL A 586 -35.82 15.44 7.86
C VAL A 586 -36.47 14.80 9.08
N TYR A 587 -36.51 13.47 9.09
CA TYR A 587 -36.97 12.68 10.22
C TYR A 587 -36.17 11.37 10.30
N SER A 588 -35.78 10.96 11.50
CA SER A 588 -35.22 9.64 11.76
C SER A 588 -35.79 9.03 13.04
N ARG A 589 -35.85 7.70 13.05
CA ARG A 589 -36.19 6.91 14.22
C ARG A 589 -35.38 5.62 14.23
N SER A 590 -34.65 5.41 15.32
CA SER A 590 -34.00 4.14 15.64
C SER A 590 -34.90 3.33 16.58
N ALA A 591 -35.28 2.13 16.16
CA ALA A 591 -35.97 1.17 17.02
C ALA A 591 -35.01 0.02 17.35
N ARG A 592 -34.89 -0.35 18.63
CA ARG A 592 -34.06 -1.49 19.11
C ARG A 592 -34.73 -2.84 18.84
N VAL A 593 -35.13 -3.03 17.60
CA VAL A 593 -35.69 -4.27 17.05
C VAL A 593 -34.98 -4.55 15.74
N GLY A 594 -34.42 -5.74 15.61
CA GLY A 594 -33.67 -6.17 14.43
C GLY A 594 -33.61 -7.69 14.35
N GLY A 595 -32.66 -8.20 13.58
CA GLY A 595 -32.44 -9.64 13.42
C GLY A 595 -32.21 -10.39 14.74
N ASP A 596 -31.56 -9.80 15.73
CA ASP A 596 -31.23 -10.43 17.02
C ASP A 596 -32.49 -10.62 17.88
N ILE A 597 -33.41 -9.64 17.89
CA ILE A 597 -34.70 -9.76 18.58
C ILE A 597 -35.58 -10.84 17.92
N MET A 598 -35.54 -10.96 16.60
CA MET A 598 -36.21 -12.05 15.89
C MET A 598 -35.64 -13.42 16.28
N ASP A 599 -34.32 -13.54 16.42
CA ASP A 599 -33.66 -14.78 16.84
C ASP A 599 -34.03 -15.15 18.29
N GLU A 600 -34.07 -14.18 19.21
CA GLU A 600 -34.53 -14.40 20.57
C GLU A 600 -36.02 -14.79 20.66
N ALA A 601 -36.87 -14.21 19.82
CA ALA A 601 -38.28 -14.58 19.75
C ALA A 601 -38.46 -16.05 19.31
N ILE A 602 -37.71 -16.49 18.29
CA ILE A 602 -37.69 -17.89 17.84
C ILE A 602 -37.19 -18.82 18.95
N LYS A 603 -36.09 -18.46 19.64
CA LYS A 603 -35.55 -19.26 20.76
C LYS A 603 -36.56 -19.40 21.89
N SER A 604 -37.20 -18.30 22.26
CA SER A 604 -38.18 -18.25 23.35
C SER A 604 -39.41 -19.08 23.01
N TYR A 605 -39.93 -18.93 21.79
CA TYR A 605 -41.05 -19.74 21.30
C TYR A 605 -40.75 -21.24 21.35
N ILE A 606 -39.59 -21.67 20.85
CA ILE A 606 -39.19 -23.09 20.86
C ILE A 606 -38.99 -23.61 22.29
N ARG A 607 -38.40 -22.79 23.16
CA ARG A 607 -38.22 -23.12 24.58
C ARG A 607 -39.56 -23.30 25.29
N GLU A 608 -40.52 -22.43 25.03
CA GLU A 608 -41.81 -22.42 25.71
C GLU A 608 -42.76 -23.51 25.20
N ASN A 609 -42.90 -23.64 23.88
CA ASN A 609 -43.85 -24.55 23.24
C ASN A 609 -43.34 -25.98 23.07
N HIS A 610 -42.01 -26.16 22.92
CA HIS A 610 -41.41 -27.48 22.67
C HIS A 610 -40.49 -27.97 23.78
N LYS A 611 -40.25 -27.14 24.80
CA LYS A 611 -39.28 -27.42 25.88
C LYS A 611 -37.90 -27.78 25.34
N LEU A 612 -37.53 -27.25 24.17
CA LEU A 612 -36.24 -27.50 23.53
C LEU A 612 -35.36 -26.26 23.64
N LEU A 613 -34.13 -26.42 24.12
CA LEU A 613 -33.14 -25.36 24.18
C LEU A 613 -32.25 -25.38 22.93
N ILE A 614 -32.22 -24.28 22.20
CA ILE A 614 -31.35 -24.07 21.04
C ILE A 614 -30.44 -22.85 21.23
N GLY A 615 -29.31 -22.83 20.52
CA GLY A 615 -28.37 -21.69 20.53
C GLY A 615 -28.74 -20.61 19.50
N GLU A 616 -28.10 -19.44 19.64
CA GLU A 616 -28.28 -18.27 18.78
C GLU A 616 -28.04 -18.59 17.29
N THR A 617 -26.94 -19.26 16.95
CA THR A 617 -26.63 -19.63 15.56
C THR A 617 -27.69 -20.54 14.93
N THR A 618 -28.32 -21.40 15.74
CA THR A 618 -29.42 -22.25 15.27
C THR A 618 -30.67 -21.42 15.00
N ALA A 619 -30.98 -20.45 15.85
CA ALA A 619 -32.10 -19.54 15.67
C ALA A 619 -31.93 -18.65 14.43
N GLU A 620 -30.75 -18.06 14.25
CA GLU A 620 -30.39 -17.27 13.05
C GLU A 620 -30.58 -18.12 11.77
N LYS A 621 -30.15 -19.39 11.82
CA LYS A 621 -30.32 -20.32 10.71
C LYS A 621 -31.79 -20.63 10.43
N ILE A 622 -32.60 -20.86 11.46
CA ILE A 622 -34.05 -21.09 11.33
C ILE A 622 -34.70 -19.86 10.67
N LYS A 623 -34.43 -18.65 11.19
CA LYS A 623 -34.93 -17.38 10.67
C LYS A 623 -34.62 -17.23 9.18
N LYS A 624 -33.36 -17.43 8.78
CA LYS A 624 -32.93 -17.30 7.37
C LYS A 624 -33.49 -18.37 6.45
N SER A 625 -33.79 -19.57 6.98
CA SER A 625 -34.20 -20.71 6.14
C SER A 625 -35.71 -20.79 5.93
N ILE A 626 -36.50 -20.60 7.00
CA ILE A 626 -37.96 -20.80 7.00
C ILE A 626 -38.72 -19.67 7.73
N GLY A 627 -38.08 -18.52 7.98
CA GLY A 627 -38.73 -17.37 8.58
C GLY A 627 -39.60 -16.61 7.57
N SER A 628 -40.78 -16.16 8.03
CA SER A 628 -41.72 -15.36 7.26
C SER A 628 -42.38 -14.32 8.16
N ALA A 629 -42.59 -13.11 7.64
CA ALA A 629 -43.30 -12.04 8.33
C ALA A 629 -44.83 -12.21 8.33
N SER A 630 -45.35 -13.11 7.49
CA SER A 630 -46.77 -13.46 7.42
C SER A 630 -46.98 -14.94 7.70
N LEU A 631 -48.09 -15.28 8.35
CA LEU A 631 -48.49 -16.68 8.54
C LEU A 631 -48.67 -17.36 7.17
N PRO A 632 -48.12 -18.57 6.99
CA PRO A 632 -48.30 -19.30 5.75
C PRO A 632 -49.74 -19.79 5.59
N GLY A 633 -50.18 -20.00 4.33
CA GLY A 633 -51.51 -20.57 4.06
C GLY A 633 -51.62 -22.04 4.48
N GLU A 634 -52.86 -22.53 4.63
CA GLU A 634 -53.19 -23.86 5.20
C GLU A 634 -52.50 -25.05 4.51
N ASN A 635 -52.10 -24.92 3.24
CA ASN A 635 -51.45 -25.99 2.47
C ASN A 635 -49.91 -25.99 2.57
N ASN A 636 -49.30 -25.10 3.35
CA ASN A 636 -47.86 -25.01 3.44
C ASN A 636 -47.26 -26.11 4.33
N LYS A 637 -46.34 -26.88 3.78
CA LYS A 637 -45.62 -27.97 4.46
C LYS A 637 -44.15 -27.65 4.72
N GLU A 638 -43.71 -26.41 4.50
CA GLU A 638 -42.34 -26.00 4.77
C GLU A 638 -42.00 -26.10 6.26
N GLY A 639 -40.83 -26.67 6.52
CA GLY A 639 -40.32 -26.88 7.86
C GLY A 639 -38.89 -27.39 7.82
N MET A 640 -38.23 -27.35 8.97
CA MET A 640 -36.83 -27.69 9.12
C MET A 640 -36.64 -28.60 10.34
N ILE A 641 -35.82 -29.63 10.19
CA ILE A 641 -35.38 -30.44 11.34
C ILE A 641 -34.37 -29.62 12.13
N ILE A 642 -34.67 -29.38 13.41
CA ILE A 642 -33.82 -28.68 14.36
C ILE A 642 -33.35 -29.63 15.45
N LYS A 643 -32.16 -29.36 16.00
CA LYS A 643 -31.57 -30.13 17.10
C LYS A 643 -31.31 -29.21 18.28
N GLY A 644 -31.60 -29.69 19.48
CA GLY A 644 -31.38 -28.94 20.71
C GLY A 644 -31.31 -29.85 21.92
N ARG A 645 -31.18 -29.25 23.11
CA ARG A 645 -31.23 -29.97 24.38
C ARG A 645 -32.66 -29.96 24.91
N ASP A 646 -33.26 -31.12 25.07
CA ASP A 646 -34.57 -31.22 25.70
C ASP A 646 -34.47 -30.80 27.17
N LEU A 647 -35.32 -29.87 27.60
CA LEU A 647 -35.32 -29.34 28.97
C LEU A 647 -35.99 -30.29 29.95
N VAL A 648 -36.75 -31.26 29.47
CA VAL A 648 -37.38 -32.29 30.32
C VAL A 648 -36.39 -33.41 30.64
N SER A 649 -35.80 -34.03 29.61
CA SER A 649 -34.86 -35.14 29.79
C SER A 649 -33.39 -34.73 29.96
N GLY A 650 -33.02 -33.51 29.57
CA GLY A 650 -31.63 -33.04 29.50
C GLY A 650 -30.84 -33.58 28.31
N MET A 651 -31.42 -34.46 27.48
CA MET A 651 -30.75 -35.15 26.39
C MET A 651 -30.93 -34.40 25.04
N PRO A 652 -30.02 -34.59 24.07
CA PRO A 652 -30.23 -34.08 22.72
C PRO A 652 -31.50 -34.65 22.09
N LYS A 653 -32.33 -33.79 21.50
CA LYS A 653 -33.58 -34.14 20.84
C LYS A 653 -33.66 -33.44 19.48
N GLU A 654 -34.22 -34.14 18.50
CA GLU A 654 -34.55 -33.60 17.19
C GLU A 654 -36.06 -33.38 17.08
N MET A 655 -36.46 -32.33 16.37
CA MET A 655 -37.86 -32.07 16.06
C MET A 655 -38.01 -31.37 14.71
N LEU A 656 -39.14 -31.58 14.05
CA LEU A 656 -39.54 -30.81 12.89
C LEU A 656 -40.19 -29.51 13.36
N LEU A 657 -39.59 -28.37 13.02
CA LEU A 657 -40.16 -27.05 13.23
C LEU A 657 -40.77 -26.55 11.93
N SER A 658 -42.06 -26.20 11.95
CA SER A 658 -42.74 -25.69 10.76
C SER A 658 -42.53 -24.19 10.56
N GLU A 659 -42.65 -23.71 9.33
CA GLU A 659 -42.67 -22.27 9.04
C GLU A 659 -43.75 -21.54 9.85
N TYR A 660 -44.94 -22.13 10.01
CA TYR A 660 -46.05 -21.49 10.73
C TYR A 660 -45.62 -21.07 12.14
N GLN A 661 -44.92 -21.96 12.84
CA GLN A 661 -44.44 -21.72 14.20
C GLN A 661 -43.36 -20.64 14.25
N VAL A 662 -42.49 -20.59 13.23
CA VAL A 662 -41.50 -19.53 13.11
C VAL A 662 -42.19 -18.20 12.84
N ALA A 663 -43.13 -18.14 11.89
CA ALA A 663 -43.90 -16.94 11.58
C ALA A 663 -44.70 -16.44 12.80
N GLU A 664 -45.32 -17.34 13.57
CA GLU A 664 -46.01 -17.01 14.82
C GLU A 664 -45.06 -16.38 15.85
N SER A 665 -43.84 -16.93 16.01
CA SER A 665 -42.83 -16.35 16.90
C SER A 665 -42.34 -14.96 16.47
N LEU A 666 -42.50 -14.59 15.19
CA LEU A 666 -42.01 -13.33 14.63
C LEU A 666 -43.07 -12.21 14.62
N ILE A 667 -44.31 -12.48 15.04
CA ILE A 667 -45.42 -11.50 15.00
C ILE A 667 -45.08 -10.22 15.76
N GLU A 668 -44.56 -10.35 16.98
CA GLU A 668 -44.25 -9.19 17.82
C GLU A 668 -43.07 -8.36 17.27
N PRO A 669 -41.89 -8.94 16.94
CA PRO A 669 -40.80 -8.19 16.31
C PRO A 669 -41.23 -7.47 15.02
N VAL A 670 -42.02 -8.14 14.17
CA VAL A 670 -42.54 -7.54 12.92
C VAL A 670 -43.48 -6.38 13.22
N HIS A 671 -44.36 -6.50 14.22
CA HIS A 671 -45.23 -5.40 14.65
C HIS A 671 -44.43 -4.18 15.14
N GLN A 672 -43.34 -4.40 15.88
CA GLN A 672 -42.49 -3.30 16.35
C GLN A 672 -41.83 -2.55 15.18
N ILE A 673 -41.37 -3.27 14.15
CA ILE A 673 -40.83 -2.67 12.92
C ILE A 673 -41.91 -1.84 12.20
N ILE A 674 -43.11 -2.40 12.01
CA ILE A 674 -44.24 -1.69 11.37
C ILE A 674 -44.63 -0.44 12.17
N SER A 675 -44.63 -0.52 13.49
CA SER A 675 -44.90 0.61 14.38
C SER A 675 -43.87 1.73 14.20
N ALA A 676 -42.58 1.39 14.09
CA ALA A 676 -41.53 2.36 13.81
C ALA A 676 -41.75 3.10 12.47
N ILE A 677 -42.09 2.35 11.42
CA ILE A 677 -42.41 2.89 10.09
C ILE A 677 -43.62 3.81 10.14
N ARG A 678 -44.71 3.40 10.80
CA ARG A 678 -45.94 4.20 10.90
C ARG A 678 -45.71 5.54 11.58
N THR A 679 -44.99 5.56 12.70
CA THR A 679 -44.70 6.82 13.38
C THR A 679 -43.83 7.75 12.54
N ALA A 680 -42.93 7.21 11.71
CA ALA A 680 -42.16 8.03 10.78
C ALA A 680 -43.05 8.66 9.71
N LEU A 681 -43.98 7.89 9.13
CA LEU A 681 -44.98 8.40 8.20
C LEU A 681 -45.87 9.47 8.84
N GLU A 682 -46.32 9.26 10.08
CA GLU A 682 -47.13 10.22 10.85
C GLU A 682 -46.37 11.52 11.17
N SER A 683 -45.03 11.47 11.22
CA SER A 683 -44.16 12.62 11.48
C SER A 683 -43.64 13.29 10.20
N THR A 684 -44.01 12.78 9.02
CA THR A 684 -43.53 13.29 7.74
C THR A 684 -44.19 14.64 7.45
N PRO A 685 -43.42 15.68 7.05
CA PRO A 685 -44.00 16.92 6.56
C PRO A 685 -44.95 16.68 5.37
N PRO A 686 -46.09 17.40 5.28
CA PRO A 686 -47.03 17.24 4.17
C PRO A 686 -46.37 17.38 2.79
N GLU A 687 -45.38 18.27 2.68
CA GLU A 687 -44.65 18.57 1.44
C GLU A 687 -43.84 17.39 0.90
N LEU A 688 -43.38 16.48 1.78
CA LEU A 688 -42.61 15.28 1.40
C LEU A 688 -43.49 14.02 1.33
N SER A 689 -44.71 14.10 1.88
CA SER A 689 -45.61 12.95 1.95
C SER A 689 -46.07 12.51 0.55
N SER A 690 -46.27 13.44 -0.39
CA SER A 690 -46.59 13.10 -1.79
C SER A 690 -45.50 12.27 -2.44
N ASP A 691 -44.23 12.62 -2.21
CA ASP A 691 -43.10 11.94 -2.83
C ASP A 691 -42.96 10.52 -2.31
N ILE A 692 -43.22 10.30 -1.02
CA ILE A 692 -43.22 8.97 -0.39
C ILE A 692 -44.39 8.13 -0.90
N VAL A 693 -45.55 8.73 -1.17
CA VAL A 693 -46.69 8.02 -1.79
C VAL A 693 -46.32 7.48 -3.18
N ASP A 694 -45.63 8.28 -3.98
CA ASP A 694 -45.28 7.92 -5.35
C ASP A 694 -44.09 6.95 -5.43
N LYS A 695 -43.04 7.18 -4.63
CA LYS A 695 -41.80 6.39 -4.67
C LYS A 695 -41.82 5.16 -3.75
N GLY A 696 -42.61 5.23 -2.69
CA GLY A 696 -42.73 4.18 -1.68
C GLY A 696 -41.56 4.11 -0.70
N ILE A 697 -41.44 2.95 -0.06
CA ILE A 697 -40.46 2.66 0.99
C ILE A 697 -39.39 1.72 0.43
N ILE A 698 -38.11 2.08 0.60
CA ILE A 698 -37.00 1.18 0.33
C ILE A 698 -36.58 0.44 1.61
N LEU A 699 -36.47 -0.89 1.53
CA LEU A 699 -35.93 -1.73 2.60
C LEU A 699 -34.46 -2.05 2.34
N SER A 700 -33.66 -1.95 3.39
CA SER A 700 -32.24 -2.31 3.44
C SER A 700 -31.97 -3.22 4.65
N GLY A 701 -30.77 -3.79 4.71
CA GLY A 701 -30.31 -4.60 5.83
C GLY A 701 -30.75 -6.06 5.75
N GLY A 702 -30.11 -6.90 6.54
CA GLY A 702 -30.37 -8.34 6.53
C GLY A 702 -31.77 -8.74 6.98
N GLY A 703 -32.42 -7.94 7.83
CA GLY A 703 -33.81 -8.15 8.24
C GLY A 703 -34.82 -7.79 7.15
N GLY A 704 -34.47 -6.89 6.21
CA GLY A 704 -35.28 -6.56 5.05
C GLY A 704 -35.52 -7.75 4.11
N LEU A 705 -34.68 -8.79 4.21
CA LEU A 705 -34.76 -10.04 3.44
C LEU A 705 -35.73 -11.07 4.05
N LEU A 706 -36.35 -10.79 5.22
CA LEU A 706 -37.34 -11.68 5.80
C LEU A 706 -38.52 -11.88 4.82
N ARG A 707 -38.85 -13.14 4.51
CA ARG A 707 -39.87 -13.46 3.52
C ARG A 707 -41.20 -12.79 3.86
N ASN A 708 -41.86 -12.23 2.85
CA ASN A 708 -43.13 -11.49 2.96
C ASN A 708 -43.10 -10.19 3.78
N LEU A 709 -41.96 -9.75 4.32
CA LEU A 709 -41.91 -8.53 5.13
C LEU A 709 -42.35 -7.28 4.34
N GLY A 710 -41.79 -7.08 3.14
CA GLY A 710 -42.19 -5.97 2.27
C GLY A 710 -43.68 -6.00 1.90
N LYS A 711 -44.26 -7.20 1.76
CA LYS A 711 -45.71 -7.36 1.51
C LYS A 711 -46.53 -6.91 2.72
N VAL A 712 -46.20 -7.37 3.93
CA VAL A 712 -46.92 -7.00 5.16
C VAL A 712 -46.82 -5.49 5.40
N ILE A 713 -45.64 -4.90 5.18
CA ILE A 713 -45.45 -3.44 5.29
C ILE A 713 -46.31 -2.71 4.26
N SER A 714 -46.31 -3.16 2.99
CA SER A 714 -47.11 -2.55 1.92
C SER A 714 -48.61 -2.65 2.20
N GLU A 715 -49.10 -3.81 2.66
CA GLU A 715 -50.50 -4.01 3.01
C GLU A 715 -50.95 -3.12 4.17
N THR A 716 -50.06 -2.86 5.13
CA THR A 716 -50.36 -2.05 6.32
C THR A 716 -50.27 -0.56 6.03
N THR A 717 -49.23 -0.13 5.31
CA THR A 717 -48.97 1.30 5.01
C THR A 717 -49.71 1.80 3.79
N LYS A 718 -50.18 0.90 2.92
CA LYS A 718 -50.74 1.21 1.58
C LYS A 718 -49.76 1.88 0.63
N LEU A 719 -48.46 1.75 0.91
CA LEU A 719 -47.39 2.29 0.08
C LEU A 719 -46.68 1.17 -0.71
N PRO A 720 -46.10 1.48 -1.88
CA PRO A 720 -45.17 0.58 -2.53
C PRO A 720 -43.97 0.29 -1.62
N VAL A 721 -43.52 -0.96 -1.55
CA VAL A 721 -42.34 -1.35 -0.78
C VAL A 721 -41.40 -2.15 -1.67
N ARG A 722 -40.14 -1.76 -1.73
CA ARG A 722 -39.10 -2.44 -2.52
C ARG A 722 -37.90 -2.71 -1.65
N VAL A 723 -37.25 -3.85 -1.86
CA VAL A 723 -35.95 -4.14 -1.24
C VAL A 723 -34.87 -3.56 -2.15
N ALA A 724 -33.84 -2.93 -1.59
CA ALA A 724 -32.68 -2.45 -2.33
C ALA A 724 -31.98 -3.60 -3.08
N ASP A 725 -31.25 -3.28 -4.15
CA ASP A 725 -30.59 -4.30 -4.98
C ASP A 725 -29.50 -5.08 -4.22
N ASP A 726 -28.75 -4.40 -3.34
CA ASP A 726 -27.75 -5.01 -2.44
C ASP A 726 -28.01 -4.61 -0.98
N PRO A 727 -29.06 -5.17 -0.34
CA PRO A 727 -29.55 -4.68 0.95
C PRO A 727 -28.56 -4.95 2.08
N LEU A 728 -27.70 -5.97 1.96
CA LEU A 728 -26.68 -6.27 2.98
C LEU A 728 -25.50 -5.31 2.94
N CYS A 729 -25.26 -4.66 1.81
CA CYS A 729 -24.09 -3.81 1.61
C CYS A 729 -24.43 -2.31 1.51
N CYS A 730 -25.71 -1.93 1.54
CA CYS A 730 -26.14 -0.54 1.32
C CYS A 730 -25.36 0.47 2.19
N VAL A 731 -25.23 0.23 3.49
CA VAL A 731 -24.50 1.12 4.41
C VAL A 731 -23.03 1.26 4.00
N ALA A 732 -22.32 0.14 3.78
CA ALA A 732 -20.93 0.14 3.36
C ALA A 732 -20.71 0.79 1.98
N LEU A 733 -21.60 0.52 1.02
CA LEU A 733 -21.57 1.10 -0.33
C LEU A 733 -21.85 2.60 -0.31
N GLY A 734 -22.82 3.05 0.50
CA GLY A 734 -23.14 4.45 0.65
C GLY A 734 -22.00 5.25 1.26
N SER A 735 -21.44 4.76 2.38
CA SER A 735 -20.26 5.36 3.00
C SER A 735 -19.05 5.32 2.08
N GLY A 736 -18.89 4.27 1.27
CA GLY A 736 -17.89 4.20 0.20
C GLY A 736 -18.08 5.28 -0.87
N LYS A 737 -19.31 5.49 -1.37
CA LYS A 737 -19.62 6.57 -2.33
C LYS A 737 -19.32 7.96 -1.76
N VAL A 738 -19.62 8.18 -0.47
CA VAL A 738 -19.29 9.42 0.24
C VAL A 738 -17.77 9.59 0.33
N LEU A 739 -17.04 8.53 0.66
CA LEU A 739 -15.57 8.53 0.72
C LEU A 739 -14.91 8.83 -0.64
N GLU A 740 -15.52 8.36 -1.72
CA GLU A 740 -15.08 8.64 -3.09
C GLU A 740 -15.36 10.10 -3.49
N ASN A 741 -16.41 10.72 -2.97
CA ASN A 741 -16.91 12.03 -3.37
C ASN A 741 -17.09 12.99 -2.17
N MET A 742 -16.06 13.12 -1.33
CA MET A 742 -16.14 13.93 -0.10
C MET A 742 -16.43 15.41 -0.38
N ASP A 743 -16.05 15.96 -1.53
CA ASP A 743 -16.36 17.34 -1.91
C ASP A 743 -17.87 17.57 -2.09
N TYR A 744 -18.59 16.54 -2.57
CA TYR A 744 -20.03 16.62 -2.80
C TYR A 744 -20.82 16.27 -1.53
N PHE A 745 -20.42 15.20 -0.83
CA PHE A 745 -21.13 14.67 0.33
C PHE A 745 -20.59 15.14 1.68
N GLY A 746 -19.61 16.05 1.71
CA GLY A 746 -18.97 16.47 2.97
C GLY A 746 -19.96 17.00 4.03
N HIS A 747 -21.10 17.52 3.61
CA HIS A 747 -22.16 18.01 4.49
C HIS A 747 -22.89 16.92 5.29
N VAL A 748 -22.83 15.65 4.88
CA VAL A 748 -23.41 14.53 5.64
C VAL A 748 -22.45 13.93 6.67
N LEU A 749 -21.21 14.41 6.71
CA LEU A 749 -20.17 13.94 7.62
C LEU A 749 -20.04 14.87 8.83
N PHE A 750 -19.81 14.28 9.99
CA PHE A 750 -19.56 15.04 11.22
C PHE A 750 -18.53 14.35 12.11
N LYS A 751 -18.02 15.07 13.11
CA LYS A 751 -17.18 14.53 14.18
C LYS A 751 -17.90 14.70 15.51
N GLN A 752 -17.69 13.79 16.44
CA GLN A 752 -18.23 13.92 17.79
C GLN A 752 -17.17 14.57 18.68
N ASP A 753 -17.38 15.84 19.00
CA ASP A 753 -16.58 16.60 19.97
C ASP A 753 -16.63 15.97 21.37
#